data_AF-A0A7N8XS46-F1
#
_entry.id   AF-A0A7N8XS46-F1
#
_cell.length_a   1.000
_cell.length_b   1.000
_cell.length_c   1.000
_cell.angle_alpha   90.00
_cell.angle_beta   90.00
_cell.angle_gamma   90.00
#
_symmetry.space_group_name_H-M   'P 1'
#
loop_
_entity.id
_entity.type
_entity.pdbx_description
1 polymer ?
#
loop_
_entity_poly.entity_id
_entity_poly.type
_entity_poly.pdbx_seq_one_letter_code
_entity_poly.pdbx_strand_id
1 'polypeptide(L)'
;FILQDDALNECRLDYYIHEYSISVSSCLELVMRRGWMWNQFFLQEEYTGTDYQYIGKLQSDQDHGNGLVKYVLSGEGAGTIFVIDENNGDLHATRRLDREEKPFYILRATVVNKRTGQKLEPETEFTIKLHDINDNEPQFIKEVYTGSVPERSDIGTSVIQVTATDADDSMYGNSAKLVYSISQGHPYFSVDPNTGVIRTALGPGDMDREQREHYQVVIEAKDMAGQRGGLTGTTVVNITLTDVNDNPPRFTQSIYQFRVSESSKSGTTVGRIQATDRDIGKNAEMYFTIVSGDGMDMFEISTDKDTQEGVITVSKPLDYEKKQSYTVEIQVQNNQVDPRFLSAGSKDMATVRIGVEDVDEPPLFDKASYLMEVKEDAMVGVTVGSVSAMDPDGARSMVKYSIDRRTDMDRLFNVHPGNGSVFLLKSLDREETAWHNISIIATEFNNPRQSSHVPVYIRLLDINDNAPTFATIYETFVCERTKAGQRIQTVSAVDADEPSMGHKFFFSLASEGMHRSNFTVRDNGDNTASILTRRATYSRLHQSIYLIPVVITDGDYPMQSSTGTLTVRVCTCDREGNMELCSAEALSSSPGLSTGALIAILLCAIILLMIVVLFTALKRQRKQEPLIISKEDVRDNVVSYNDEGGGEEDTQAFDIGALRHPDAAVALEETAKQRRDIIPTDTMLYPPNCGPRVLENDCNPTAPPYDSLATYAYEGAGSVAESLSSLGSTSSEAEQDYHYLSDWGPRFRKLADMYGAEDSDFS
;
A
#
# COMPACT_ATOMS: atom_id res chain seq x y z
N PHE A 1 82.12 11.47 61.77
CA PHE A 1 82.01 10.95 60.38
C PHE A 1 82.98 11.64 59.44
N ILE A 2 83.98 10.91 58.96
CA ILE A 2 84.69 11.17 57.69
C ILE A 2 84.63 9.84 56.95
N LEU A 3 84.20 9.84 55.69
CA LEU A 3 84.28 8.66 54.83
C LEU A 3 85.57 8.73 53.99
N GLN A 4 86.20 7.58 53.81
CA GLN A 4 87.18 7.34 52.76
C GLN A 4 86.48 6.45 51.73
N ASP A 5 86.50 6.88 50.47
CA ASP A 5 85.82 6.23 49.36
C ASP A 5 86.85 5.95 48.27
N ASP A 6 87.07 4.66 47.96
CA ASP A 6 88.10 4.21 47.02
C ASP A 6 87.58 4.21 45.55
N ALA A 7 86.39 4.78 45.30
CA ALA A 7 85.70 4.76 44.00
C ALA A 7 85.93 6.00 43.09
N LEU A 8 87.11 6.63 43.12
CA LEU A 8 87.41 7.80 42.26
C LEU A 8 88.80 7.76 41.61
N ASN A 9 89.06 6.73 40.80
CA ASN A 9 90.35 6.55 40.11
C ASN A 9 90.27 6.70 38.57
N GLU A 10 89.39 7.58 38.06
CA GLU A 10 89.39 7.95 36.64
C GLU A 10 88.92 9.41 36.36
N CYS A 11 89.60 10.40 36.93
CA CYS A 11 89.47 11.81 36.50
C CYS A 11 90.52 12.18 35.45
N ARG A 12 90.20 11.93 34.18
CA ARG A 12 90.99 12.38 33.02
C ARG A 12 90.91 13.91 32.90
N LEU A 13 92.05 14.61 32.98
CA LEU A 13 92.09 16.06 32.73
C LEU A 13 91.87 16.35 31.24
N ASP A 14 90.83 17.12 30.94
CA ASP A 14 90.84 18.08 29.84
C ASP A 14 90.82 19.50 30.43
N TYR A 15 91.66 20.38 29.90
CA TYR A 15 91.91 21.73 30.43
C TYR A 15 90.85 22.74 29.97
N TYR A 16 90.45 23.68 30.85
CA TYR A 16 90.43 25.12 30.49
C TYR A 16 90.26 26.09 31.68
N ILE A 17 91.03 27.20 31.61
CA ILE A 17 90.78 28.56 32.16
C ILE A 17 91.03 28.87 33.67
N HIS A 18 92.06 29.70 33.86
CA HIS A 18 92.35 30.75 34.87
C HIS A 18 92.15 30.54 36.39
N GLU A 19 93.31 30.63 37.07
CA GLU A 19 93.61 31.52 38.21
C GLU A 19 92.50 31.93 39.19
N TYR A 20 92.62 31.46 40.44
CA TYR A 20 92.72 32.36 41.61
C TYR A 20 93.52 31.67 42.73
N SER A 21 94.40 32.43 43.40
CA SER A 21 95.18 31.96 44.55
C SER A 21 94.59 32.46 45.87
N ILE A 22 94.39 31.56 46.83
CA ILE A 22 93.94 31.89 48.19
C ILE A 22 94.85 31.18 49.21
N SER A 23 95.16 31.87 50.29
CA SER A 23 96.21 31.51 51.25
C SER A 23 95.73 30.68 52.43
N VAL A 24 96.69 30.10 53.16
CA VAL A 24 96.47 29.23 54.34
C VAL A 24 95.94 30.05 55.52
N SER A 25 94.61 30.10 55.69
CA SER A 25 93.98 30.62 56.92
C SER A 25 92.56 30.09 57.21
N SER A 26 92.08 29.08 56.48
CA SER A 26 90.67 28.63 56.47
C SER A 26 90.41 27.27 57.15
N CYS A 27 91.40 26.72 57.88
CA CYS A 27 91.36 25.33 58.32
C CYS A 27 90.39 25.04 59.50
N LEU A 28 90.04 26.03 60.33
CA LEU A 28 89.14 25.82 61.48
C LEU A 28 87.63 25.96 61.15
N GLU A 29 87.23 26.87 60.27
CA GLU A 29 85.79 27.04 59.94
C GLU A 29 85.21 25.90 59.09
N LEU A 30 86.07 25.15 58.38
CA LEU A 30 85.67 23.98 57.59
C LEU A 30 85.16 22.80 58.45
N VAL A 31 85.48 22.76 59.74
CA VAL A 31 85.08 21.65 60.63
C VAL A 31 83.57 21.71 60.93
N MET A 32 83.01 22.89 61.25
CA MET A 32 81.59 23.02 61.61
C MET A 32 80.63 22.90 60.42
N ARG A 33 81.06 23.16 59.18
CA ARG A 33 80.20 23.05 57.99
C ARG A 33 80.04 21.62 57.44
N ARG A 34 80.81 20.64 57.93
CA ARG A 34 80.77 19.25 57.41
C ARG A 34 79.55 18.42 57.84
N GLY A 35 78.76 18.87 58.82
CA GLY A 35 77.56 18.15 59.28
C GLY A 35 76.34 18.17 58.31
N TRP A 36 76.49 18.69 57.09
CA TRP A 36 75.38 19.04 56.19
C TRP A 36 75.57 18.61 54.71
N MET A 37 76.33 17.54 54.42
CA MET A 37 76.48 17.05 53.03
C MET A 37 76.31 15.53 52.80
N TRP A 38 76.31 14.68 53.83
CA TRP A 38 76.27 13.22 53.65
C TRP A 38 75.34 12.56 54.65
N ASN A 39 74.03 12.67 54.40
CA ASN A 39 72.98 11.92 55.11
C ASN A 39 72.26 10.91 54.20
N GLN A 40 72.88 10.52 53.08
CA GLN A 40 72.32 9.61 52.10
C GLN A 40 73.36 8.55 51.71
N PHE A 41 72.93 7.28 51.71
CA PHE A 41 73.63 6.17 51.07
C PHE A 41 72.83 5.73 49.85
N PHE A 42 73.52 5.15 48.88
CA PHE A 42 72.92 4.58 47.68
C PHE A 42 73.22 3.09 47.61
N LEU A 43 72.22 2.30 47.24
CA LEU A 43 72.30 0.85 47.14
C LEU A 43 71.63 0.42 45.84
N GLN A 44 72.34 -0.30 44.98
CA GLN A 44 71.72 -0.87 43.78
C GLN A 44 70.79 -2.02 44.17
N GLU A 45 69.61 -2.07 43.54
CA GLU A 45 68.59 -3.08 43.83
C GLU A 45 68.85 -4.46 43.19
N GLU A 46 67.97 -5.42 43.48
CA GLU A 46 67.99 -6.83 43.06
C GLU A 46 69.36 -7.54 43.08
N TYR A 47 70.25 -7.11 44.00
CA TYR A 47 71.61 -7.61 44.09
C TYR A 47 71.65 -9.13 44.29
N THR A 48 72.24 -9.83 43.32
CA THR A 48 72.14 -11.29 43.22
C THR A 48 73.14 -12.07 44.09
N GLY A 49 73.95 -11.40 44.92
CA GLY A 49 74.97 -12.04 45.77
C GLY A 49 74.40 -12.92 46.88
N THR A 50 75.25 -13.80 47.42
CA THR A 50 74.89 -14.72 48.53
C THR A 50 75.27 -14.19 49.91
N ASP A 51 76.12 -13.16 49.98
CA ASP A 51 76.58 -12.51 51.21
C ASP A 51 75.83 -11.19 51.44
N TYR A 52 75.81 -10.71 52.69
CA TYR A 52 75.17 -9.43 53.03
C TYR A 52 75.83 -8.26 52.30
N GLN A 53 75.08 -7.57 51.44
CA GLN A 53 75.61 -6.50 50.59
C GLN A 53 76.02 -5.30 51.43
N TYR A 54 77.31 -4.96 51.41
CA TYR A 54 77.85 -3.80 52.11
C TYR A 54 77.38 -2.49 51.45
N ILE A 55 76.84 -1.58 52.26
CA ILE A 55 76.29 -0.27 51.87
C ILE A 55 77.30 0.86 52.15
N GLY A 56 78.11 0.71 53.20
CA GLY A 56 79.01 1.74 53.68
C GLY A 56 79.33 1.58 55.17
N LYS A 57 80.05 2.54 55.73
CA LYS A 57 80.55 2.51 57.11
C LYS A 57 80.19 3.79 57.86
N LEU A 58 79.66 3.64 59.08
CA LEU A 58 79.42 4.77 59.99
C LEU A 58 80.55 4.81 61.02
N GLN A 59 81.35 5.88 61.01
CA GLN A 59 82.48 6.06 61.93
C GLN A 59 82.34 7.31 62.82
N SER A 60 82.25 7.07 64.12
CA SER A 60 82.27 8.08 65.19
C SER A 60 83.71 8.55 65.46
N ASP A 61 83.88 9.80 65.90
CA ASP A 61 85.20 10.28 66.37
C ASP A 61 85.55 9.85 67.81
N GLN A 62 84.56 9.32 68.55
CA GLN A 62 84.74 8.69 69.86
C GLN A 62 85.29 7.26 69.75
N ASP A 63 85.29 6.67 68.54
CA ASP A 63 85.83 5.34 68.28
C ASP A 63 87.35 5.39 68.05
N HIS A 64 88.08 5.40 69.16
CA HIS A 64 89.55 5.38 69.15
C HIS A 64 90.13 3.96 68.90
N GLY A 65 89.39 3.04 68.27
CA GLY A 65 89.85 1.67 67.96
C GLY A 65 90.09 0.79 69.19
N ASN A 66 89.53 1.18 70.35
CA ASN A 66 89.78 0.55 71.65
C ASN A 66 88.69 -0.47 72.07
N GLY A 67 87.69 -0.71 71.22
CA GLY A 67 86.59 -1.65 71.46
C GLY A 67 85.60 -1.25 72.56
N LEU A 68 85.63 0.01 73.03
CA LEU A 68 84.68 0.54 74.03
C LEU A 68 83.43 1.16 73.39
N VAL A 69 83.47 1.44 72.09
CA VAL A 69 82.32 1.87 71.28
C VAL A 69 81.46 0.65 70.91
N LYS A 70 80.14 0.88 70.84
CA LYS A 70 79.17 0.03 70.16
C LYS A 70 78.31 0.88 69.24
N TYR A 71 78.26 0.51 67.95
CA TYR A 71 77.33 1.09 66.99
C TYR A 71 75.92 0.51 67.16
N VAL A 72 74.88 1.34 67.06
CA VAL A 72 73.47 0.94 67.19
C VAL A 72 72.67 1.59 66.08
N LEU A 73 71.93 0.77 65.32
CA LEU A 73 71.01 1.17 64.26
C LEU A 73 69.56 1.10 64.76
N SER A 74 68.74 2.07 64.37
CA SER A 74 67.29 2.12 64.57
C SER A 74 66.60 2.75 63.35
N GLY A 75 65.26 2.73 63.31
CA GLY A 75 64.49 3.21 62.15
C GLY A 75 63.95 2.07 61.28
N GLU A 76 63.66 2.37 60.02
CA GLU A 76 62.94 1.48 59.12
C GLU A 76 63.79 0.29 58.65
N GLY A 77 63.40 -0.94 58.99
CA GLY A 77 64.13 -2.15 58.61
C GLY A 77 65.41 -2.41 59.42
N ALA A 78 65.71 -1.61 60.44
CA ALA A 78 66.87 -1.82 61.31
C ALA A 78 66.79 -3.16 62.05
N GLY A 79 67.84 -3.98 61.94
CA GLY A 79 67.93 -5.31 62.55
C GLY A 79 67.21 -6.43 61.80
N THR A 80 66.49 -6.13 60.70
CA THR A 80 65.81 -7.12 59.86
C THR A 80 66.27 -7.07 58.41
N ILE A 81 66.22 -5.88 57.80
CA ILE A 81 66.65 -5.59 56.42
C ILE A 81 68.07 -5.03 56.41
N PHE A 82 68.38 -4.15 57.37
CA PHE A 82 69.67 -3.48 57.49
C PHE A 82 70.32 -3.81 58.82
N VAL A 83 71.55 -4.30 58.78
CA VAL A 83 72.33 -4.68 59.96
C VAL A 83 73.62 -3.89 59.96
N ILE A 84 73.98 -3.35 61.13
CA ILE A 84 75.29 -2.74 61.38
C ILE A 84 76.12 -3.68 62.25
N ASP A 85 77.39 -3.89 61.92
CA ASP A 85 78.32 -4.54 62.84
C ASP A 85 78.63 -3.58 64.00
N GLU A 86 78.21 -4.00 65.19
CA GLU A 86 78.32 -3.27 66.44
C GLU A 86 79.75 -2.83 66.79
N ASN A 87 80.78 -3.45 66.20
CA ASN A 87 82.18 -3.31 66.58
C ASN A 87 82.99 -2.37 65.67
N ASN A 88 82.53 -2.12 64.44
CA ASN A 88 83.29 -1.38 63.42
C ASN A 88 82.42 -0.40 62.60
N GLY A 89 81.09 -0.45 62.74
CA GLY A 89 80.15 0.45 62.05
C GLY A 89 79.87 0.10 60.59
N ASP A 90 80.28 -1.08 60.10
CA ASP A 90 79.98 -1.53 58.73
C ASP A 90 78.50 -1.89 58.58
N LEU A 91 77.82 -1.29 57.60
CA LEU A 91 76.38 -1.38 57.37
C LEU A 91 76.10 -2.25 56.14
N HIS A 92 75.23 -3.24 56.28
CA HIS A 92 74.87 -4.18 55.22
C HIS A 92 73.36 -4.38 55.07
N ALA A 93 72.92 -4.67 53.84
CA ALA A 93 71.60 -5.25 53.55
C ALA A 93 71.64 -6.77 53.71
N THR A 94 70.64 -7.35 54.37
CA THR A 94 70.53 -8.79 54.66
C THR A 94 69.70 -9.58 53.65
N ARG A 95 68.88 -8.87 52.86
CA ARG A 95 68.00 -9.41 51.81
C ARG A 95 68.14 -8.56 50.55
N ARG A 96 67.66 -9.10 49.42
CA ARG A 96 67.41 -8.28 48.22
C ARG A 96 66.34 -7.24 48.50
N LEU A 97 66.42 -6.16 47.74
CA LEU A 97 65.53 -5.01 47.81
C LEU A 97 65.15 -4.60 46.40
N ASP A 98 63.98 -3.98 46.33
CA ASP A 98 63.15 -3.70 45.17
C ASP A 98 62.64 -2.26 45.39
N ARG A 99 62.87 -1.39 44.41
CA ARG A 99 62.60 0.06 44.46
C ARG A 99 61.12 0.35 44.24
N GLU A 100 60.42 -0.49 43.49
CA GLU A 100 58.98 -0.44 43.24
C GLU A 100 58.18 -0.83 44.51
N GLU A 101 58.68 -1.78 45.33
CA GLU A 101 58.21 -2.03 46.70
C GLU A 101 58.49 -0.80 47.57
N LYS A 102 59.75 -0.32 47.61
CA LYS A 102 60.09 0.89 48.38
C LYS A 102 61.40 1.59 47.93
N PRO A 103 61.34 2.82 47.39
CA PRO A 103 62.51 3.49 46.79
C PRO A 103 63.53 4.04 47.81
N PHE A 104 63.15 4.23 49.08
CA PHE A 104 64.06 4.68 50.12
C PHE A 104 63.63 4.26 51.53
N TYR A 105 64.60 4.18 52.45
CA TYR A 105 64.41 3.80 53.85
C TYR A 105 65.06 4.85 54.76
N ILE A 106 64.35 5.29 55.80
CA ILE A 106 64.87 6.25 56.78
C ILE A 106 65.38 5.51 58.02
N LEU A 107 66.67 5.67 58.30
CA LEU A 107 67.40 5.03 59.39
C LEU A 107 68.05 6.06 60.30
N ARG A 108 68.35 5.64 61.53
CA ARG A 108 69.06 6.44 62.53
C ARG A 108 70.17 5.62 63.15
N ALA A 109 71.33 6.23 63.32
CA ALA A 109 72.45 5.62 64.04
C ALA A 109 72.84 6.44 65.26
N THR A 110 73.26 5.75 66.32
CA THR A 110 73.87 6.34 67.52
C THR A 110 74.97 5.42 68.02
N VAL A 111 76.01 6.02 68.60
CA VAL A 111 77.09 5.27 69.25
C VAL A 111 76.89 5.27 70.76
N VAL A 112 76.97 4.08 71.37
CA VAL A 112 76.86 3.87 72.81
C VAL A 112 78.16 3.31 73.39
N ASN A 113 78.42 3.59 74.66
CA ASN A 113 79.51 2.95 75.38
C ASN A 113 79.17 1.49 75.69
N LYS A 114 79.98 0.56 75.20
CA LYS A 114 79.78 -0.90 75.29
C LYS A 114 79.78 -1.45 76.72
N ARG A 115 80.24 -0.68 77.71
CA ARG A 115 80.25 -1.06 79.14
C ARG A 115 79.16 -0.40 79.98
N THR A 116 78.69 0.80 79.62
CA THR A 116 77.71 1.56 80.42
C THR A 116 76.36 1.76 79.74
N GLY A 117 76.23 1.46 78.44
CA GLY A 117 75.02 1.69 77.65
C GLY A 117 74.72 3.17 77.37
N GLN A 118 75.55 4.10 77.85
CA GLN A 118 75.36 5.54 77.66
C GLN A 118 75.60 5.92 76.19
N LYS A 119 74.66 6.66 75.59
CA LYS A 119 74.86 7.30 74.28
C LYS A 119 76.02 8.31 74.36
N LEU A 120 77.00 8.14 73.48
CA LEU A 120 78.17 9.00 73.33
C LEU A 120 77.93 10.08 72.26
N GLU A 121 77.15 9.75 71.22
CA GLU A 121 76.71 10.66 70.16
C GLU A 121 75.18 10.72 70.07
N PRO A 122 74.60 11.86 69.64
CA PRO A 122 73.17 11.95 69.34
C PRO A 122 72.76 11.01 68.19
N GLU A 123 71.47 10.68 68.09
CA GLU A 123 70.95 9.96 66.93
C GLU A 123 71.05 10.82 65.67
N THR A 124 71.80 10.33 64.68
CA THR A 124 71.94 10.95 63.36
C THR A 124 71.04 10.21 62.37
N GLU A 125 70.14 10.93 61.71
CA GLU A 125 69.25 10.39 60.69
C GLU A 125 69.90 10.40 59.31
N PHE A 126 69.74 9.30 58.58
CA PHE A 126 70.20 9.13 57.22
C PHE A 126 69.19 8.32 56.39
N THR A 127 69.27 8.45 55.08
CA THR A 127 68.39 7.74 54.14
C THR A 127 69.21 6.77 53.31
N ILE A 128 68.79 5.51 53.21
CA ILE A 128 69.24 4.63 52.14
C ILE A 128 68.28 4.84 50.98
N LYS A 129 68.80 5.25 49.82
CA LYS A 129 68.07 5.29 48.56
C LYS A 129 68.45 4.08 47.72
N LEU A 130 67.46 3.48 47.06
CA LEU A 130 67.75 2.46 46.06
C LEU A 130 68.10 3.13 44.72
N HIS A 131 68.99 2.50 43.97
CA HIS A 131 69.32 2.86 42.59
C HIS A 131 68.63 1.89 41.64
N ASP A 132 67.78 2.52 40.82
CA ASP A 132 67.02 1.99 39.69
C ASP A 132 67.83 1.02 38.80
N ILE A 133 67.27 -0.16 38.58
CA ILE A 133 67.60 -1.05 37.47
C ILE A 133 66.41 -1.11 36.51
N ASN A 134 66.69 -1.13 35.21
CA ASN A 134 65.66 -1.34 34.20
C ASN A 134 65.26 -2.83 34.13
N ASP A 135 64.42 -3.31 35.06
CA ASP A 135 63.95 -4.71 35.10
C ASP A 135 62.44 -4.91 34.92
N ASN A 136 61.63 -3.84 34.95
CA ASN A 136 60.22 -3.89 34.57
C ASN A 136 60.05 -3.67 33.06
N GLU A 137 59.12 -4.39 32.42
CA GLU A 137 58.77 -4.16 31.01
C GLU A 137 57.60 -3.16 30.87
N PRO A 138 57.58 -2.32 29.81
CA PRO A 138 56.49 -1.37 29.58
C PRO A 138 55.11 -2.05 29.49
N GLN A 139 54.14 -1.63 30.30
CA GLN A 139 52.79 -2.21 30.29
C GLN A 139 51.76 -1.27 29.68
N PHE A 140 51.00 -1.74 28.69
CA PHE A 140 49.90 -0.99 28.10
C PHE A 140 48.67 -0.97 29.02
N ILE A 141 47.98 0.16 29.09
CA ILE A 141 46.75 0.34 29.90
C ILE A 141 45.61 -0.60 29.42
N LYS A 142 45.70 -1.14 28.20
CA LYS A 142 44.79 -2.14 27.65
C LYS A 142 45.53 -3.20 26.84
N GLU A 143 45.09 -4.45 26.94
CA GLU A 143 45.53 -5.57 26.08
C GLU A 143 45.17 -5.32 24.60
N VAL A 144 44.01 -4.71 24.36
CA VAL A 144 43.50 -4.37 23.02
C VAL A 144 42.91 -2.96 23.01
N TYR A 145 43.25 -2.20 21.97
CA TYR A 145 42.62 -0.91 21.65
C TYR A 145 41.76 -1.03 20.39
N THR A 146 40.67 -0.27 20.34
CA THR A 146 39.76 -0.18 19.19
C THR A 146 39.65 1.28 18.77
N GLY A 147 40.12 1.60 17.58
CA GLY A 147 40.01 2.94 16.97
C GLY A 147 39.18 2.89 15.69
N SER A 148 38.72 4.04 15.24
CA SER A 148 38.08 4.19 13.93
C SER A 148 38.50 5.50 13.27
N VAL A 149 38.49 5.53 11.94
CA VAL A 149 38.86 6.69 11.15
C VAL A 149 38.04 6.71 9.85
N PRO A 150 37.59 7.86 9.35
CA PRO A 150 36.98 7.93 8.03
C PRO A 150 37.92 7.37 6.97
N GLU A 151 37.38 6.59 6.06
CA GLU A 151 38.07 6.31 4.81
C GLU A 151 38.32 7.59 4.01
N ARG A 152 39.18 7.49 2.98
CA ARG A 152 39.62 8.64 2.19
C ARG A 152 40.12 9.82 3.03
N SER A 153 40.69 9.52 4.19
CA SER A 153 41.34 10.49 5.06
C SER A 153 42.70 10.91 4.50
N ASP A 154 43.07 12.18 4.71
CA ASP A 154 44.39 12.69 4.38
C ASP A 154 45.49 12.04 5.24
N ILE A 155 46.73 12.03 4.72
CA ILE A 155 47.92 11.53 5.43
C ILE A 155 48.12 12.33 6.73
N GLY A 156 48.34 11.62 7.84
CA GLY A 156 48.55 12.23 9.16
C GLY A 156 47.28 12.44 9.98
N THR A 157 46.10 12.05 9.47
CA THR A 157 44.83 12.06 10.21
C THR A 157 44.93 11.18 11.46
N SER A 158 44.54 11.71 12.63
CA SER A 158 44.65 11.02 13.91
C SER A 158 43.55 9.97 14.09
N VAL A 159 43.93 8.74 14.45
CA VAL A 159 43.01 7.60 14.63
C VAL A 159 42.70 7.37 16.11
N ILE A 160 43.74 7.09 16.90
CA ILE A 160 43.63 6.77 18.33
C ILE A 160 44.99 7.00 19.01
N GLN A 161 45.00 7.26 20.32
CA GLN A 161 46.21 7.27 21.13
C GLN A 161 46.28 6.01 21.98
N VAL A 162 47.40 5.28 21.90
CA VAL A 162 47.73 4.22 22.87
C VAL A 162 48.60 4.78 23.98
N THR A 163 48.67 4.09 25.11
CA THR A 163 49.48 4.53 26.24
C THR A 163 49.97 3.32 27.03
N ALA A 164 51.29 3.24 27.18
CA ALA A 164 51.95 2.37 28.13
C ALA A 164 52.49 3.18 29.30
N THR A 165 52.66 2.48 30.42
CA THR A 165 53.29 2.96 31.65
C THR A 165 54.41 2.01 32.02
N ASP A 166 55.47 2.56 32.56
CA ASP A 166 56.60 1.82 33.10
C ASP A 166 56.61 1.97 34.63
N ALA A 167 57.24 1.04 35.34
CA ALA A 167 57.37 1.09 36.80
C ALA A 167 58.66 1.79 37.25
N ASP A 168 59.72 1.69 36.45
CA ASP A 168 61.06 2.21 36.72
C ASP A 168 61.10 3.74 36.94
N ASP A 169 62.24 4.27 37.40
CA ASP A 169 62.39 5.69 37.70
C ASP A 169 62.52 6.56 36.45
N SER A 170 61.43 7.22 36.08
CA SER A 170 61.40 8.27 35.05
C SER A 170 62.42 9.42 35.25
N MET A 171 63.00 9.57 36.46
CA MET A 171 64.06 10.54 36.75
C MET A 171 65.48 9.94 36.70
N TYR A 172 65.65 8.61 36.74
CA TYR A 172 66.97 7.96 36.76
C TYR A 172 67.45 7.61 35.34
N GLY A 173 67.90 8.63 34.61
CA GLY A 173 68.52 8.45 33.30
C GLY A 173 67.51 8.28 32.17
N ASN A 174 67.22 7.03 31.77
CA ASN A 174 66.34 6.74 30.64
C ASN A 174 65.40 5.52 30.84
N SER A 175 65.42 4.82 31.99
CA SER A 175 64.76 3.51 32.16
C SER A 175 63.28 3.53 31.71
N ALA A 176 62.40 4.14 32.51
CA ALA A 176 60.98 4.36 32.19
C ALA A 176 60.70 5.34 31.01
N LYS A 177 61.68 5.69 30.18
CA LYS A 177 61.49 6.60 29.04
C LYS A 177 61.06 5.84 27.80
N LEU A 178 59.74 5.71 27.64
CA LEU A 178 59.12 4.97 26.54
C LEU A 178 59.29 5.65 25.17
N VAL A 179 59.47 4.81 24.15
CA VAL A 179 59.39 5.12 22.72
C VAL A 179 58.41 4.14 22.05
N TYR A 180 57.44 4.67 21.31
CA TYR A 180 56.43 3.86 20.61
C TYR A 180 56.85 3.56 19.16
N SER A 181 56.57 2.34 18.69
CA SER A 181 56.78 1.93 17.29
C SER A 181 55.75 0.91 16.81
N ILE A 182 55.62 0.70 15.50
CA ILE A 182 54.77 -0.36 14.93
C ILE A 182 55.65 -1.57 14.65
N SER A 183 55.46 -2.66 15.40
CA SER A 183 56.22 -3.90 15.18
C SER A 183 55.60 -4.78 14.08
N GLN A 184 54.27 -4.73 13.91
CA GLN A 184 53.55 -5.41 12.84
C GLN A 184 52.38 -4.54 12.34
N GLY A 185 52.16 -4.46 11.02
CA GLY A 185 51.00 -3.72 10.47
C GLY A 185 51.04 -3.41 8.96
N HIS A 186 52.23 -3.29 8.36
CA HIS A 186 52.42 -2.75 7.00
C HIS A 186 51.95 -1.27 6.87
N PRO A 187 52.25 -0.52 5.78
CA PRO A 187 52.46 0.93 5.87
C PRO A 187 51.20 1.81 5.92
N TYR A 188 50.03 1.24 6.25
CA TYR A 188 48.74 1.95 6.35
C TYR A 188 48.73 3.03 7.43
N PHE A 189 49.46 2.79 8.54
CA PHE A 189 49.48 3.66 9.71
C PHE A 189 50.91 3.99 10.15
N SER A 190 51.03 5.09 10.89
CA SER A 190 52.24 5.52 11.60
C SER A 190 51.88 5.76 13.06
N VAL A 191 52.87 5.69 13.96
CA VAL A 191 52.70 6.08 15.37
C VAL A 191 53.70 7.17 15.71
N ASP A 192 53.26 8.20 16.43
CA ASP A 192 54.15 9.20 16.98
C ASP A 192 54.98 8.59 18.13
N PRO A 193 56.33 8.58 18.03
CA PRO A 193 57.17 7.80 18.93
C PRO A 193 57.22 8.34 20.36
N ASN A 194 56.79 9.57 20.61
CA ASN A 194 56.83 10.18 21.96
C ASN A 194 55.45 10.21 22.64
N THR A 195 54.37 10.17 21.86
CA THR A 195 53.00 10.36 22.37
C THR A 195 52.08 9.15 22.19
N GLY A 196 52.46 8.15 21.39
CA GLY A 196 51.62 6.97 21.13
C GLY A 196 50.40 7.27 20.26
N VAL A 197 50.33 8.44 19.61
CA VAL A 197 49.24 8.83 18.71
C VAL A 197 49.42 8.13 17.36
N ILE A 198 48.47 7.27 17.00
CA ILE A 198 48.42 6.56 15.71
C ILE A 198 47.74 7.45 14.67
N ARG A 199 48.34 7.53 13.49
CA ARG A 199 47.89 8.36 12.35
C ARG A 199 47.86 7.56 11.06
N THR A 200 47.02 7.95 10.11
CA THR A 200 47.07 7.48 8.73
C THR A 200 48.45 7.78 8.12
N ALA A 201 49.01 6.83 7.36
CA ALA A 201 50.31 6.98 6.70
C ALA A 201 50.25 6.86 5.17
N LEU A 202 49.17 6.27 4.62
CA LEU A 202 48.87 6.31 3.20
C LEU A 202 47.82 7.39 2.88
N GLY A 203 47.62 7.66 1.58
CA GLY A 203 46.73 8.71 1.11
C GLY A 203 45.27 8.24 0.98
N PRO A 204 44.37 9.16 0.60
CA PRO A 204 42.95 8.88 0.51
C PRO A 204 42.59 7.82 -0.54
N GLY A 205 43.45 7.55 -1.52
CA GLY A 205 43.25 6.48 -2.52
C GLY A 205 43.71 5.08 -2.09
N ASP A 206 44.36 4.95 -0.93
CA ASP A 206 44.90 3.69 -0.40
C ASP A 206 44.16 3.22 0.88
N MET A 207 43.18 4.00 1.34
CA MET A 207 42.38 3.77 2.54
C MET A 207 40.90 3.84 2.15
N ASP A 208 40.41 2.71 1.66
CA ASP A 208 39.15 2.50 0.92
C ASP A 208 38.43 1.29 1.54
N ARG A 209 37.22 1.50 2.06
CA ARG A 209 36.49 0.54 2.91
C ARG A 209 35.92 -0.61 2.09
N GLU A 210 35.48 -0.33 0.86
CA GLU A 210 34.97 -1.30 -0.11
C GLU A 210 36.06 -2.29 -0.52
N GLN A 211 37.32 -1.85 -0.56
CA GLN A 211 38.47 -2.75 -0.64
C GLN A 211 38.77 -3.43 0.70
N ARG A 212 38.79 -2.70 1.82
CA ARG A 212 39.12 -3.25 3.14
C ARG A 212 38.65 -2.39 4.33
N GLU A 213 37.57 -2.81 4.99
CA GLU A 213 37.05 -2.14 6.20
C GLU A 213 37.94 -2.31 7.46
N HIS A 214 38.66 -3.43 7.60
CA HIS A 214 39.30 -3.81 8.88
C HIS A 214 40.82 -3.94 8.80
N TYR A 215 41.50 -3.20 9.69
CA TYR A 215 42.95 -3.21 9.87
C TYR A 215 43.32 -3.60 11.31
N GLN A 216 44.52 -4.15 11.46
CA GLN A 216 45.10 -4.50 12.75
C GLN A 216 46.58 -4.14 12.72
N VAL A 217 47.05 -3.43 13.75
CA VAL A 217 48.46 -3.11 13.96
C VAL A 217 48.88 -3.51 15.37
N VAL A 218 50.11 -3.98 15.52
CA VAL A 218 50.72 -4.26 16.82
C VAL A 218 51.66 -3.09 17.13
N ILE A 219 51.40 -2.42 18.25
CA ILE A 219 52.26 -1.35 18.75
C ILE A 219 53.19 -1.93 19.80
N GLU A 220 54.47 -1.60 19.67
CA GLU A 220 55.53 -1.87 20.62
C GLU A 220 55.80 -0.57 21.41
N ALA A 221 55.78 -0.65 22.73
CA ALA A 221 56.31 0.40 23.61
C ALA A 221 57.62 -0.11 24.21
N LYS A 222 58.67 0.69 24.08
CA LYS A 222 60.03 0.29 24.45
C LYS A 222 60.67 1.31 25.37
N ASP A 223 61.19 0.84 26.49
CA ASP A 223 61.92 1.59 27.52
C ASP A 223 63.30 2.13 27.02
N MET A 224 64.16 2.59 27.93
CA MET A 224 65.53 3.04 27.65
C MET A 224 65.65 4.10 26.53
N ALA A 225 64.60 4.86 26.24
CA ALA A 225 64.46 5.69 25.04
C ALA A 225 64.66 4.93 23.71
N GLY A 226 64.18 3.68 23.63
CA GLY A 226 64.24 2.79 22.47
C GLY A 226 65.59 2.05 22.26
N GLN A 227 66.57 2.26 23.15
CA GLN A 227 67.96 1.83 22.94
C GLN A 227 68.17 0.30 22.93
N ARG A 228 69.36 -0.15 22.52
CA ARG A 228 69.73 -1.58 22.54
C ARG A 228 70.03 -2.01 23.97
N GLY A 229 69.23 -2.95 24.50
CA GLY A 229 69.28 -3.41 25.89
C GLY A 229 67.90 -3.40 26.53
N GLY A 230 67.06 -2.46 26.11
CA GLY A 230 65.72 -2.22 26.64
C GLY A 230 64.65 -3.28 26.33
N LEU A 231 63.71 -3.42 27.26
CA LEU A 231 62.54 -4.31 27.29
C LEU A 231 61.34 -3.70 26.52
N THR A 232 60.38 -4.54 26.15
CA THR A 232 59.36 -4.20 25.14
C THR A 232 57.97 -4.73 25.49
N GLY A 233 57.06 -3.83 25.83
CA GLY A 233 55.63 -4.13 25.87
C GLY A 233 55.01 -4.16 24.48
N THR A 234 53.96 -4.95 24.27
CA THR A 234 53.17 -4.91 23.03
C THR A 234 51.66 -4.89 23.28
N THR A 235 50.90 -4.23 22.41
CA THR A 235 49.43 -4.21 22.41
C THR A 235 48.88 -4.31 21.00
N VAL A 236 47.65 -4.83 20.85
CA VAL A 236 46.97 -4.95 19.56
C VAL A 236 45.98 -3.81 19.39
N VAL A 237 46.04 -3.13 18.24
CA VAL A 237 45.10 -2.06 17.88
C VAL A 237 44.30 -2.49 16.66
N ASN A 238 43.00 -2.71 16.87
CA ASN A 238 42.04 -2.93 15.80
C ASN A 238 41.53 -1.57 15.31
N ILE A 239 41.58 -1.34 14.00
CA ILE A 239 41.15 -0.09 13.37
C ILE A 239 40.10 -0.41 12.31
N THR A 240 38.92 0.20 12.45
CA THR A 240 37.85 0.12 11.45
C THR A 240 37.80 1.41 10.64
N LEU A 241 37.67 1.29 9.31
CA LEU A 241 37.32 2.44 8.48
C LEU A 241 35.83 2.74 8.66
N THR A 242 35.48 4.01 8.88
CA THR A 242 34.09 4.45 8.86
C THR A 242 33.74 4.97 7.48
N ASP A 243 32.61 4.50 6.98
CA ASP A 243 32.05 4.76 5.66
C ASP A 243 31.89 6.26 5.34
N VAL A 244 32.21 6.65 4.10
CA VAL A 244 32.15 8.02 3.58
C VAL A 244 31.53 8.01 2.19
N ASN A 245 30.50 8.83 1.93
CA ASN A 245 29.84 8.77 0.62
C ASN A 245 30.78 9.15 -0.53
N ASP A 246 31.14 8.15 -1.33
CA ASP A 246 32.16 8.27 -2.37
C ASP A 246 31.83 7.42 -3.61
N ASN A 247 31.18 6.26 -3.44
CA ASN A 247 30.61 5.54 -4.57
C ASN A 247 29.23 6.13 -4.86
N PRO A 248 28.92 6.42 -6.14
CA PRO A 248 27.58 6.79 -6.55
C PRO A 248 26.76 5.55 -6.93
N PRO A 249 25.44 5.54 -6.69
CA PRO A 249 24.60 4.41 -7.05
C PRO A 249 24.55 4.23 -8.57
N ARG A 250 24.63 2.98 -9.03
CA ARG A 250 24.62 2.60 -10.46
C ARG A 250 23.50 1.63 -10.77
N PHE A 251 22.79 1.83 -11.87
CA PHE A 251 21.80 0.87 -12.34
C PHE A 251 22.46 -0.43 -12.80
N THR A 252 21.83 -1.57 -12.50
CA THR A 252 22.32 -2.89 -12.97
C THR A 252 22.12 -3.08 -14.48
N GLN A 253 21.22 -2.31 -15.09
CA GLN A 253 20.94 -2.27 -16.53
C GLN A 253 20.73 -0.83 -17.01
N SER A 254 21.28 -0.46 -18.17
CA SER A 254 21.08 0.86 -18.78
C SER A 254 19.73 1.00 -19.51
N ILE A 255 19.10 -0.11 -19.87
CA ILE A 255 17.76 -0.15 -20.49
C ILE A 255 16.93 -1.24 -19.82
N TYR A 256 15.79 -0.87 -19.24
CA TYR A 256 14.77 -1.80 -18.76
C TYR A 256 13.61 -1.88 -19.75
N GLN A 257 12.94 -3.04 -19.79
CA GLN A 257 11.76 -3.25 -20.61
C GLN A 257 10.66 -3.93 -19.78
N PHE A 258 9.52 -3.28 -19.67
CA PHE A 258 8.34 -3.81 -18.97
C PHE A 258 7.12 -3.78 -19.89
N ARG A 259 6.07 -4.47 -19.46
CA ARG A 259 4.75 -4.47 -20.10
C ARG A 259 3.66 -4.29 -19.06
N VAL A 260 2.57 -3.68 -19.47
CA VAL A 260 1.41 -3.42 -18.61
C VAL A 260 0.14 -3.42 -19.47
N SER A 261 -0.87 -4.20 -19.07
CA SER A 261 -2.19 -4.17 -19.71
C SER A 261 -2.82 -2.79 -19.56
N GLU A 262 -3.51 -2.27 -20.56
CA GLU A 262 -4.13 -0.95 -20.44
C GLU A 262 -5.23 -0.87 -19.38
N SER A 263 -5.94 -1.98 -19.16
CA SER A 263 -6.94 -2.18 -18.10
C SER A 263 -6.36 -2.09 -16.67
N SER A 264 -5.05 -1.89 -16.52
CA SER A 264 -4.37 -1.71 -15.23
C SER A 264 -4.79 -0.41 -14.54
N LYS A 265 -5.38 -0.55 -13.36
CA LYS A 265 -5.82 0.56 -12.51
C LYS A 265 -4.63 1.38 -12.00
N SER A 266 -4.84 2.67 -11.72
CA SER A 266 -3.87 3.50 -11.00
C SER A 266 -3.42 2.81 -9.70
N GLY A 267 -2.11 2.84 -9.43
CA GLY A 267 -1.45 2.10 -8.35
C GLY A 267 -0.89 0.73 -8.76
N THR A 268 -1.27 0.18 -9.93
CA THR A 268 -0.73 -1.12 -10.40
C THR A 268 0.77 -1.02 -10.64
N THR A 269 1.56 -1.98 -10.13
CA THR A 269 3.01 -2.05 -10.35
C THR A 269 3.31 -2.54 -11.77
N VAL A 270 4.07 -1.76 -12.52
CA VAL A 270 4.55 -2.07 -13.89
C VAL A 270 5.84 -2.89 -13.86
N GLY A 271 6.71 -2.61 -12.89
CA GLY A 271 8.01 -3.27 -12.77
C GLY A 271 8.85 -2.71 -11.63
N ARG A 272 9.97 -3.39 -11.37
CA ARG A 272 10.99 -2.98 -10.39
C ARG A 272 12.32 -2.84 -11.11
N ILE A 273 13.02 -1.73 -10.88
CA ILE A 273 14.38 -1.46 -11.38
C ILE A 273 15.37 -1.50 -10.22
N GLN A 274 16.58 -1.98 -10.49
CA GLN A 274 17.59 -2.15 -9.46
C GLN A 274 18.81 -1.26 -9.73
N ALA A 275 19.27 -0.60 -8.68
CA ALA A 275 20.60 -0.01 -8.65
C ALA A 275 21.40 -0.66 -7.52
N THR A 276 22.72 -0.49 -7.57
CA THR A 276 23.65 -0.90 -6.52
C THR A 276 24.51 0.28 -6.16
N ASP A 277 24.48 0.64 -4.89
CA ASP A 277 25.53 1.43 -4.24
C ASP A 277 26.56 0.48 -3.61
N ARG A 278 27.72 0.99 -3.17
CA ARG A 278 28.78 0.19 -2.53
C ARG A 278 29.09 0.59 -1.09
N ASP A 279 28.81 1.84 -0.77
CA ASP A 279 28.82 2.41 0.56
C ASP A 279 27.85 1.65 1.50
N ILE A 280 27.76 2.02 2.79
CA ILE A 280 26.83 1.41 3.74
C ILE A 280 25.93 2.39 4.50
N GLY A 281 24.75 1.90 4.88
CA GLY A 281 23.76 2.67 5.61
C GLY A 281 23.26 3.87 4.80
N LYS A 282 23.35 5.07 5.37
CA LYS A 282 22.84 6.31 4.75
C LYS A 282 23.54 6.67 3.44
N ASN A 283 24.82 6.34 3.34
CA ASN A 283 25.62 6.61 2.14
C ASN A 283 25.28 5.63 0.99
N ALA A 284 24.43 4.62 1.25
CA ALA A 284 23.81 3.76 0.24
C ALA A 284 22.27 3.91 0.15
N GLU A 285 21.64 4.88 0.83
CA GLU A 285 20.22 5.18 0.66
C GLU A 285 19.95 5.79 -0.73
N MET A 286 19.41 4.98 -1.63
CA MET A 286 19.13 5.36 -3.01
C MET A 286 17.77 6.04 -3.15
N TYR A 287 17.66 6.99 -4.07
CA TYR A 287 16.41 7.67 -4.38
C TYR A 287 16.21 7.72 -5.90
N PHE A 288 15.13 7.09 -6.36
CA PHE A 288 14.77 7.04 -7.78
C PHE A 288 13.76 8.12 -8.15
N THR A 289 13.96 8.77 -9.29
CA THR A 289 13.05 9.79 -9.85
C THR A 289 12.95 9.66 -11.37
N ILE A 290 11.75 9.70 -11.93
CA ILE A 290 11.56 9.94 -13.38
C ILE A 290 11.95 11.40 -13.64
N VAL A 291 12.83 11.64 -14.62
CA VAL A 291 13.37 12.98 -14.94
C VAL A 291 13.04 13.48 -16.35
N SER A 292 12.70 12.57 -17.26
CA SER A 292 12.50 12.85 -18.68
C SER A 292 11.65 11.74 -19.32
N GLY A 293 11.15 11.99 -20.53
CA GLY A 293 10.42 11.03 -21.34
C GLY A 293 8.97 11.41 -21.62
N ASP A 294 8.27 10.50 -22.28
CA ASP A 294 6.94 10.75 -22.86
C ASP A 294 5.79 10.04 -22.12
N GLY A 295 6.12 9.45 -20.96
CA GLY A 295 5.22 8.82 -20.00
C GLY A 295 5.30 9.38 -18.58
N MET A 296 6.01 10.51 -18.36
CA MET A 296 6.14 11.13 -17.03
C MET A 296 4.81 11.47 -16.37
N ASP A 297 3.79 11.78 -17.18
CA ASP A 297 2.43 12.04 -16.74
C ASP A 297 1.61 10.77 -16.44
N MET A 298 2.07 9.60 -16.89
CA MET A 298 1.29 8.35 -16.87
C MET A 298 1.80 7.36 -15.82
N PHE A 299 3.09 7.44 -15.46
CA PHE A 299 3.75 6.56 -14.52
C PHE A 299 4.40 7.33 -13.38
N GLU A 300 4.37 6.74 -12.19
CA GLU A 300 5.07 7.23 -11.01
C GLU A 300 6.19 6.25 -10.64
N ILE A 301 7.19 6.70 -9.89
CA ILE A 301 8.20 5.83 -9.28
C ILE A 301 8.31 6.11 -7.79
N SER A 302 8.33 5.05 -7.00
CA SER A 302 8.62 5.09 -5.56
C SER A 302 9.86 4.27 -5.26
N THR A 303 10.54 4.56 -4.15
CA THR A 303 11.65 3.73 -3.67
C THR A 303 11.13 2.78 -2.60
N ASP A 304 11.31 1.48 -2.81
CA ASP A 304 11.06 0.46 -1.80
C ASP A 304 12.10 0.60 -0.68
N LYS A 305 11.65 0.79 0.56
CA LYS A 305 12.55 1.07 1.68
C LYS A 305 13.37 -0.13 2.09
N ASP A 306 12.80 -1.33 1.97
CA ASP A 306 13.39 -2.56 2.48
C ASP A 306 14.28 -3.24 1.43
N THR A 307 13.94 -3.11 0.13
CA THR A 307 14.77 -3.65 -0.97
C THR A 307 15.67 -2.63 -1.67
N GLN A 308 15.47 -1.32 -1.43
CA GLN A 308 16.14 -0.22 -2.15
C GLN A 308 15.95 -0.28 -3.68
N GLU A 309 14.83 -0.85 -4.15
CA GLU A 309 14.46 -0.91 -5.56
C GLU A 309 13.55 0.26 -5.97
N GLY A 310 13.64 0.67 -7.24
CA GLY A 310 12.69 1.61 -7.83
C GLY A 310 11.44 0.89 -8.32
N VAL A 311 10.31 1.09 -7.66
CA VAL A 311 9.01 0.49 -8.01
C VAL A 311 8.23 1.45 -8.89
N ILE A 312 8.03 1.07 -10.16
CA ILE A 312 7.29 1.86 -11.15
C ILE A 312 5.82 1.47 -11.11
N THR A 313 4.92 2.45 -11.01
CA THR A 313 3.47 2.24 -10.93
C THR A 313 2.71 3.05 -11.99
N VAL A 314 1.53 2.55 -12.39
CA VAL A 314 0.57 3.29 -13.21
C VAL A 314 -0.02 4.44 -12.39
N SER A 315 0.09 5.67 -12.85
CA SER A 315 -0.50 6.85 -12.20
C SER A 315 -1.86 7.20 -12.81
N LYS A 316 -1.99 7.17 -14.14
CA LYS A 316 -3.23 7.46 -14.89
C LYS A 316 -3.64 6.27 -15.77
N PRO A 317 -4.94 6.08 -16.08
CA PRO A 317 -5.40 5.05 -17.01
C PRO A 317 -4.66 5.10 -18.34
N LEU A 318 -4.36 3.92 -18.90
CA LEU A 318 -3.69 3.74 -20.18
C LEU A 318 -4.73 3.55 -21.30
N ASP A 319 -4.27 3.57 -22.55
CA ASP A 319 -5.07 3.76 -23.77
C ASP A 319 -4.18 3.33 -24.96
N TYR A 320 -4.31 2.08 -25.41
CA TYR A 320 -3.43 1.42 -26.38
C TYR A 320 -3.56 2.04 -27.78
N GLU A 321 -4.80 2.26 -28.23
CA GLU A 321 -5.20 2.87 -29.52
C GLU A 321 -4.48 4.19 -29.76
N LYS A 322 -4.38 5.00 -28.71
CA LYS A 322 -3.70 6.29 -28.72
C LYS A 322 -2.20 6.16 -28.49
N LYS A 323 -1.75 5.22 -27.64
CA LYS A 323 -0.34 5.06 -27.30
C LYS A 323 0.09 3.68 -26.78
N GLN A 324 0.39 2.81 -27.72
CA GLN A 324 0.92 1.45 -27.52
C GLN A 324 2.27 1.34 -26.76
N SER A 325 3.05 2.42 -26.58
CA SER A 325 4.31 2.36 -25.82
C SER A 325 4.77 3.71 -25.29
N TYR A 326 5.51 3.67 -24.19
CA TYR A 326 6.09 4.81 -23.50
C TYR A 326 7.59 4.60 -23.23
N THR A 327 8.35 5.68 -23.19
CA THR A 327 9.76 5.69 -22.79
C THR A 327 9.97 6.78 -21.74
N VAL A 328 10.48 6.39 -20.57
CA VAL A 328 10.86 7.31 -19.48
C VAL A 328 12.33 7.15 -19.14
N GLU A 329 12.99 8.27 -18.84
CA GLU A 329 14.34 8.28 -18.30
C GLU A 329 14.27 8.43 -16.78
N ILE A 330 14.92 7.51 -16.08
CA ILE A 330 14.88 7.42 -14.62
C ILE A 330 16.29 7.63 -14.10
N GLN A 331 16.40 8.57 -13.17
CA GLN A 331 17.63 8.94 -12.47
C GLN A 331 17.63 8.26 -11.10
N VAL A 332 18.77 7.69 -10.70
CA VAL A 332 19.05 7.31 -9.30
C VAL A 332 20.13 8.25 -8.75
N GLN A 333 19.99 8.62 -7.47
CA GLN A 333 20.97 9.41 -6.74
C GLN A 333 20.95 9.03 -5.25
N ASN A 334 22.06 9.23 -4.55
CA ASN A 334 22.02 9.38 -3.09
C ASN A 334 21.65 10.84 -2.74
N ASN A 335 20.99 11.05 -1.59
CA ASN A 335 20.64 12.37 -1.05
C ASN A 335 21.60 12.89 0.03
N GLN A 336 22.47 12.04 0.58
CA GLN A 336 23.66 12.49 1.32
C GLN A 336 24.64 13.13 0.32
N VAL A 337 25.35 14.17 0.75
CA VAL A 337 26.28 14.91 -0.10
C VAL A 337 27.56 15.19 0.69
N ASP A 338 28.65 14.53 0.33
CA ASP A 338 29.99 14.94 0.75
C ASP A 338 30.60 15.90 -0.30
N PRO A 339 30.86 17.17 0.03
CA PRO A 339 31.46 18.13 -0.91
C PRO A 339 32.84 17.74 -1.45
N ARG A 340 33.54 16.79 -0.81
CA ARG A 340 34.85 16.29 -1.24
C ARG A 340 34.76 15.30 -2.40
N PHE A 341 33.65 14.57 -2.52
CA PHE A 341 33.44 13.51 -3.51
C PHE A 341 32.35 13.84 -4.54
N LEU A 342 31.79 15.06 -4.49
CA LEU A 342 30.91 15.67 -5.50
C LEU A 342 31.53 15.68 -6.91
N SER A 343 31.41 14.56 -7.61
CA SER A 343 31.68 14.41 -9.04
C SER A 343 30.40 14.48 -9.86
N ALA A 344 30.50 14.84 -11.13
CA ALA A 344 29.37 14.85 -12.08
C ALA A 344 28.73 13.45 -12.31
N GLY A 345 29.30 12.41 -11.73
CA GLY A 345 28.76 11.06 -11.68
C GLY A 345 28.02 10.70 -10.39
N SER A 346 27.69 11.64 -9.48
CA SER A 346 26.89 11.39 -8.26
C SER A 346 25.46 10.89 -8.51
N LYS A 347 25.10 10.72 -9.78
CA LYS A 347 23.85 10.18 -10.27
C LYS A 347 24.11 9.20 -11.40
N ASP A 348 23.14 8.33 -11.65
CA ASP A 348 23.10 7.45 -12.81
C ASP A 348 21.74 7.52 -13.49
N MET A 349 21.65 7.17 -14.77
CA MET A 349 20.41 7.24 -15.55
C MET A 349 20.20 5.97 -16.38
N ALA A 350 18.98 5.44 -16.34
CA ALA A 350 18.54 4.31 -17.16
C ALA A 350 17.27 4.67 -17.93
N THR A 351 17.15 4.13 -19.15
CA THR A 351 15.94 4.28 -19.97
C THR A 351 15.00 3.11 -19.70
N VAL A 352 13.77 3.39 -19.27
CA VAL A 352 12.73 2.35 -19.14
C VAL A 352 11.75 2.47 -20.29
N ARG A 353 11.55 1.36 -21.01
CA ARG A 353 10.53 1.23 -22.06
C ARG A 353 9.38 0.41 -21.53
N ILE A 354 8.17 0.96 -21.62
CA ILE A 354 6.94 0.34 -21.14
C ILE A 354 6.06 0.11 -22.37
N GLY A 355 5.87 -1.15 -22.74
CA GLY A 355 4.85 -1.53 -23.72
C GLY A 355 3.48 -1.56 -23.04
N VAL A 356 2.48 -0.98 -23.69
CA VAL A 356 1.08 -1.21 -23.31
C VAL A 356 0.63 -2.51 -23.99
N GLU A 357 -0.07 -3.37 -23.26
CA GLU A 357 -0.68 -4.58 -23.81
C GLU A 357 -2.19 -4.35 -23.98
N ASP A 358 -2.57 -4.43 -25.26
CA ASP A 358 -3.89 -4.48 -25.92
C ASP A 358 -4.86 -5.46 -25.22
N VAL A 359 -6.05 -5.00 -24.82
CA VAL A 359 -7.10 -5.83 -24.20
C VAL A 359 -8.54 -5.45 -24.63
N ASP A 360 -8.99 -6.07 -25.72
CA ASP A 360 -10.39 -6.44 -26.08
C ASP A 360 -11.46 -5.61 -25.35
N GLU A 361 -11.77 -4.41 -25.85
CA GLU A 361 -12.78 -3.50 -25.28
C GLU A 361 -14.20 -3.75 -25.85
N PRO A 362 -15.27 -3.28 -25.17
CA PRO A 362 -16.63 -3.33 -25.73
C PRO A 362 -16.89 -2.19 -26.73
N PRO A 363 -17.59 -2.44 -27.86
CA PRO A 363 -17.83 -1.44 -28.90
C PRO A 363 -18.45 -0.14 -28.37
N LEU A 364 -17.90 1.03 -28.71
CA LEU A 364 -18.33 2.33 -28.20
C LEU A 364 -19.31 3.03 -29.16
N PHE A 365 -20.47 3.46 -28.66
CA PHE A 365 -21.43 4.26 -29.44
C PHE A 365 -20.98 5.72 -29.64
N ASP A 366 -21.23 6.28 -30.83
CA ASP A 366 -20.88 7.67 -31.18
C ASP A 366 -21.56 8.73 -30.28
N LYS A 367 -22.61 8.34 -29.55
CA LYS A 367 -23.40 9.21 -28.66
C LYS A 367 -23.88 8.44 -27.42
N ALA A 368 -23.88 9.11 -26.27
CA ALA A 368 -24.42 8.56 -25.02
C ALA A 368 -25.96 8.35 -25.03
N SER A 369 -26.68 8.98 -25.97
CA SER A 369 -28.08 8.72 -26.25
C SER A 369 -28.46 9.18 -27.66
N TYR A 370 -29.55 8.63 -28.19
CA TYR A 370 -30.14 9.07 -29.45
C TYR A 370 -31.59 9.51 -29.21
N LEU A 371 -31.96 10.68 -29.73
CA LEU A 371 -33.34 11.09 -29.90
C LEU A 371 -33.73 10.88 -31.36
N MET A 372 -34.86 10.23 -31.59
CA MET A 372 -35.47 10.04 -32.90
C MET A 372 -36.93 10.52 -32.85
N GLU A 373 -37.42 11.09 -33.93
CA GLU A 373 -38.81 11.55 -34.04
C GLU A 373 -39.48 10.82 -35.22
N VAL A 374 -40.67 10.27 -35.00
CA VAL A 374 -41.45 9.56 -36.02
C VAL A 374 -42.92 9.93 -35.87
N LYS A 375 -43.64 10.06 -36.98
CA LYS A 375 -45.09 10.26 -36.97
C LYS A 375 -45.78 8.93 -36.68
N GLU A 376 -46.93 8.94 -36.02
CA GLU A 376 -47.73 7.71 -35.84
C GLU A 376 -48.31 7.18 -37.16
N ASP A 377 -48.59 8.07 -38.13
CA ASP A 377 -48.97 7.71 -39.51
C ASP A 377 -47.86 6.98 -40.32
N ALA A 378 -46.68 6.76 -39.72
CA ALA A 378 -45.57 6.12 -40.37
C ALA A 378 -45.86 4.65 -40.73
N MET A 379 -45.66 4.33 -42.01
CA MET A 379 -45.86 2.97 -42.51
C MET A 379 -44.86 1.99 -41.87
N VAL A 380 -45.34 0.77 -41.56
CA VAL A 380 -44.48 -0.35 -41.14
C VAL A 380 -43.36 -0.57 -42.17
N GLY A 381 -42.14 -0.71 -41.68
CA GLY A 381 -40.91 -0.80 -42.49
C GLY A 381 -40.18 0.53 -42.72
N VAL A 382 -40.75 1.69 -42.35
CA VAL A 382 -40.05 2.99 -42.41
C VAL A 382 -38.88 3.02 -41.42
N THR A 383 -37.75 3.60 -41.86
CA THR A 383 -36.59 3.86 -41.02
C THR A 383 -36.84 5.09 -40.16
N VAL A 384 -36.79 4.91 -38.83
CA VAL A 384 -36.98 5.96 -37.80
C VAL A 384 -35.69 6.75 -37.57
N GLY A 385 -34.54 6.10 -37.74
CA GLY A 385 -33.22 6.74 -37.61
C GLY A 385 -32.11 5.69 -37.70
N SER A 386 -30.92 6.04 -37.21
CA SER A 386 -29.80 5.09 -37.09
C SER A 386 -28.93 5.39 -35.89
N VAL A 387 -28.43 4.32 -35.26
CA VAL A 387 -27.32 4.39 -34.30
C VAL A 387 -26.01 3.98 -34.99
N SER A 388 -24.88 4.28 -34.37
CA SER A 388 -23.55 3.93 -34.87
C SER A 388 -22.58 3.79 -33.70
N ALA A 389 -21.74 2.77 -33.77
CA ALA A 389 -20.74 2.41 -32.78
C ALA A 389 -19.52 1.83 -33.50
N MET A 390 -18.35 2.01 -32.88
CA MET A 390 -17.06 1.53 -33.36
C MET A 390 -16.32 0.82 -32.24
N ASP A 391 -15.61 -0.25 -32.60
CA ASP A 391 -14.70 -0.96 -31.68
C ASP A 391 -13.43 -0.13 -31.47
N PRO A 392 -12.94 0.05 -30.23
CA PRO A 392 -11.65 0.71 -29.96
C PRO A 392 -10.49 -0.02 -30.65
N ASP A 393 -10.41 -1.33 -30.44
CA ASP A 393 -9.38 -2.31 -30.85
C ASP A 393 -9.13 -2.39 -32.38
N GLY A 394 -9.93 -1.66 -33.14
CA GLY A 394 -9.60 -1.20 -34.48
C GLY A 394 -10.35 -1.91 -35.60
N ALA A 395 -9.93 -1.61 -36.83
CA ALA A 395 -10.70 -1.85 -38.05
C ALA A 395 -10.84 -3.32 -38.51
N ARG A 396 -10.80 -4.30 -37.59
CA ARG A 396 -11.08 -5.73 -37.83
C ARG A 396 -12.31 -6.21 -37.10
N SER A 397 -12.60 -5.68 -35.92
CA SER A 397 -13.82 -5.97 -35.18
C SER A 397 -15.03 -5.40 -35.92
N MET A 398 -16.02 -6.24 -36.19
CA MET A 398 -17.26 -5.79 -36.84
C MET A 398 -18.33 -5.62 -35.76
N VAL A 399 -18.91 -4.44 -35.67
CA VAL A 399 -19.97 -4.19 -34.69
C VAL A 399 -21.32 -4.68 -35.23
N LYS A 400 -22.03 -5.48 -34.42
CA LYS A 400 -23.36 -6.02 -34.71
C LYS A 400 -24.41 -5.40 -33.78
N TYR A 401 -25.51 -4.93 -34.35
CA TYR A 401 -26.58 -4.25 -33.61
C TYR A 401 -27.76 -5.16 -33.29
N SER A 402 -28.37 -5.01 -32.10
CA SER A 402 -29.63 -5.65 -31.71
C SER A 402 -30.41 -4.80 -30.70
N ILE A 403 -31.72 -5.00 -30.53
CA ILE A 403 -32.53 -4.31 -29.51
C ILE A 403 -32.67 -5.19 -28.27
N ASP A 404 -32.48 -4.63 -27.07
CA ASP A 404 -32.82 -5.29 -25.81
C ASP A 404 -34.34 -5.44 -25.70
N ARG A 405 -34.83 -6.67 -25.86
CA ARG A 405 -36.27 -6.98 -25.83
C ARG A 405 -36.92 -6.84 -24.45
N ARG A 406 -36.16 -6.54 -23.39
CA ARG A 406 -36.71 -6.08 -22.10
C ARG A 406 -37.24 -4.64 -22.18
N THR A 407 -36.74 -3.84 -23.14
CA THR A 407 -37.16 -2.45 -23.38
C THR A 407 -38.17 -2.30 -24.52
N ASP A 408 -38.29 -3.32 -25.37
CA ASP A 408 -39.22 -3.40 -26.50
C ASP A 408 -39.95 -4.76 -26.47
N MET A 409 -40.78 -4.93 -25.43
CA MET A 409 -41.52 -6.16 -25.15
C MET A 409 -42.51 -6.49 -26.29
N ASP A 410 -43.22 -5.47 -26.78
CA ASP A 410 -44.21 -5.58 -27.84
C ASP A 410 -43.61 -5.70 -29.24
N ARG A 411 -42.30 -5.53 -29.39
CA ARG A 411 -41.57 -5.61 -30.68
C ARG A 411 -42.12 -4.60 -31.68
N LEU A 412 -42.27 -3.36 -31.23
CA LEU A 412 -42.65 -2.22 -32.07
C LEU A 412 -41.51 -1.86 -33.04
N PHE A 413 -40.25 -2.08 -32.64
CA PHE A 413 -39.07 -1.64 -33.38
C PHE A 413 -38.13 -2.80 -33.74
N ASN A 414 -37.25 -2.54 -34.71
CA ASN A 414 -36.12 -3.40 -35.01
C ASN A 414 -34.91 -2.58 -35.43
N VAL A 415 -33.71 -3.14 -35.29
CA VAL A 415 -32.47 -2.54 -35.80
C VAL A 415 -31.86 -3.47 -36.84
N HIS A 416 -31.38 -2.91 -37.95
CA HIS A 416 -30.69 -3.70 -38.97
C HIS A 416 -29.24 -3.99 -38.50
N PRO A 417 -28.82 -5.26 -38.45
CA PRO A 417 -27.69 -5.69 -37.61
C PRO A 417 -26.31 -5.24 -38.09
N GLY A 418 -26.17 -4.78 -39.34
CA GLY A 418 -24.87 -4.39 -39.93
C GLY A 418 -24.71 -2.91 -40.28
N ASN A 419 -25.66 -2.04 -39.93
CA ASN A 419 -25.57 -0.58 -40.19
C ASN A 419 -26.31 0.29 -39.15
N GLY A 420 -26.85 -0.31 -38.09
CA GLY A 420 -27.53 0.41 -37.01
C GLY A 420 -28.83 1.13 -37.38
N SER A 421 -29.40 0.95 -38.59
CA SER A 421 -30.66 1.63 -38.96
C SER A 421 -31.86 1.03 -38.22
N VAL A 422 -32.56 1.86 -37.46
CA VAL A 422 -33.75 1.51 -36.68
C VAL A 422 -34.99 1.69 -37.54
N PHE A 423 -35.85 0.67 -37.59
CA PHE A 423 -37.05 0.68 -38.42
C PHE A 423 -38.27 0.10 -37.69
N LEU A 424 -39.45 0.50 -38.17
CA LEU A 424 -40.73 0.22 -37.55
C LEU A 424 -41.29 -1.17 -37.93
N LEU A 425 -41.80 -1.94 -36.97
CA LEU A 425 -42.40 -3.28 -37.18
C LEU A 425 -43.94 -3.30 -37.07
N LYS A 426 -44.53 -2.34 -36.36
CA LYS A 426 -45.98 -2.24 -36.08
C LYS A 426 -46.43 -0.79 -36.29
N SER A 427 -47.72 -0.56 -36.49
CA SER A 427 -48.28 0.80 -36.35
C SER A 427 -48.05 1.31 -34.92
N LEU A 428 -47.94 2.61 -34.77
CA LEU A 428 -47.87 3.31 -33.48
C LEU A 428 -49.15 4.13 -33.29
N ASP A 429 -49.39 4.53 -32.05
CA ASP A 429 -50.56 5.26 -31.57
C ASP A 429 -50.04 6.18 -30.45
N ARG A 430 -50.14 7.51 -30.65
CA ARG A 430 -49.56 8.50 -29.75
C ARG A 430 -50.40 8.67 -28.49
N GLU A 431 -51.72 8.53 -28.61
CA GLU A 431 -52.68 8.66 -27.53
C GLU A 431 -52.61 7.46 -26.57
N GLU A 432 -52.18 6.28 -27.05
CA GLU A 432 -51.70 5.17 -26.22
C GLU A 432 -50.30 5.48 -25.63
N THR A 433 -49.29 5.79 -26.47
CA THR A 433 -47.89 6.00 -25.99
C THR A 433 -47.05 6.99 -26.81
N ALA A 434 -47.14 8.29 -26.51
CA ALA A 434 -46.37 9.36 -27.18
C ALA A 434 -44.82 9.26 -27.11
N TRP A 435 -44.25 8.37 -26.29
CA TRP A 435 -42.81 8.14 -26.17
C TRP A 435 -42.49 6.65 -25.97
N HIS A 436 -41.51 6.14 -26.72
CA HIS A 436 -40.91 4.81 -26.51
C HIS A 436 -39.42 4.92 -26.16
N ASN A 437 -38.99 4.19 -25.13
CA ASN A 437 -37.63 4.23 -24.62
C ASN A 437 -36.99 2.85 -24.80
N ILE A 438 -36.26 2.65 -25.90
CA ILE A 438 -35.62 1.35 -26.22
C ILE A 438 -34.12 1.41 -25.93
N SER A 439 -33.52 0.28 -25.57
CA SER A 439 -32.06 0.12 -25.51
C SER A 439 -31.57 -0.67 -26.71
N ILE A 440 -30.56 -0.14 -27.39
CA ILE A 440 -29.87 -0.83 -28.49
C ILE A 440 -28.52 -1.32 -27.97
N ILE A 441 -28.25 -2.59 -28.23
CA ILE A 441 -27.01 -3.29 -27.89
C ILE A 441 -26.12 -3.31 -29.13
N ALA A 442 -24.87 -2.86 -28.97
CA ALA A 442 -23.79 -3.13 -29.90
C ALA A 442 -22.95 -4.30 -29.34
N THR A 443 -22.70 -5.32 -30.15
CA THR A 443 -21.88 -6.49 -29.77
C THR A 443 -20.75 -6.67 -30.77
N GLU A 444 -19.54 -6.99 -30.30
CA GLU A 444 -18.45 -7.42 -31.18
C GLU A 444 -18.83 -8.74 -31.89
N PHE A 445 -18.39 -8.91 -33.14
CA PHE A 445 -18.82 -10.03 -33.99
C PHE A 445 -18.16 -11.36 -33.61
N ASN A 446 -16.93 -11.33 -33.10
CA ASN A 446 -16.14 -12.52 -32.76
C ASN A 446 -16.31 -12.89 -31.27
N ASN A 447 -16.37 -11.90 -30.37
CA ASN A 447 -16.56 -12.04 -28.93
C ASN A 447 -17.91 -11.46 -28.47
N PRO A 448 -19.01 -12.23 -28.47
CA PRO A 448 -20.33 -11.75 -28.04
C PRO A 448 -20.46 -11.50 -26.52
N ARG A 449 -19.35 -11.55 -25.76
CA ARG A 449 -19.27 -11.03 -24.38
C ARG A 449 -18.97 -9.53 -24.35
N GLN A 450 -18.30 -9.01 -25.39
CA GLN A 450 -18.06 -7.59 -25.57
C GLN A 450 -19.33 -6.94 -26.12
N SER A 451 -20.03 -6.22 -25.24
CA SER A 451 -21.29 -5.58 -25.57
C SER A 451 -21.52 -4.29 -24.79
N SER A 452 -21.92 -3.25 -25.50
CA SER A 452 -22.36 -1.99 -24.90
C SER A 452 -23.84 -1.72 -25.19
N HIS A 453 -24.44 -0.81 -24.42
CA HIS A 453 -25.85 -0.46 -24.49
C HIS A 453 -26.02 1.06 -24.63
N VAL A 454 -26.87 1.52 -25.53
CA VAL A 454 -27.28 2.93 -25.64
C VAL A 454 -28.79 3.09 -25.49
N PRO A 455 -29.29 4.09 -24.73
CA PRO A 455 -30.69 4.47 -24.72
C PRO A 455 -31.05 5.26 -25.98
N VAL A 456 -32.15 4.85 -26.62
CA VAL A 456 -32.77 5.53 -27.76
C VAL A 456 -34.18 5.94 -27.37
N TYR A 457 -34.40 7.25 -27.35
CA TYR A 457 -35.68 7.87 -27.08
C TYR A 457 -36.38 8.13 -28.42
N ILE A 458 -37.54 7.52 -28.62
CA ILE A 458 -38.37 7.69 -29.82
C ILE A 458 -39.59 8.50 -29.40
N ARG A 459 -39.67 9.74 -29.88
CA ARG A 459 -40.81 10.62 -29.67
C ARG A 459 -41.79 10.46 -30.82
N LEU A 460 -43.07 10.34 -30.51
CA LEU A 460 -44.12 10.36 -31.53
C LEU A 460 -44.52 11.79 -31.87
N LEU A 461 -44.64 12.06 -33.17
CA LEU A 461 -45.12 13.31 -33.72
C LEU A 461 -46.59 13.17 -34.10
N ASP A 462 -47.39 14.02 -33.46
CA ASP A 462 -48.84 14.12 -33.54
C ASP A 462 -49.39 14.25 -34.96
N ILE A 463 -50.48 13.52 -35.24
CA ILE A 463 -51.27 13.57 -36.46
C ILE A 463 -52.75 13.65 -36.10
N ASN A 464 -53.47 14.64 -36.65
CA ASN A 464 -54.88 14.88 -36.35
C ASN A 464 -55.80 13.76 -36.92
N ASP A 465 -55.94 12.70 -36.14
CA ASP A 465 -56.49 11.38 -36.47
C ASP A 465 -57.78 11.11 -35.67
N ASN A 466 -57.85 11.60 -34.42
CA ASN A 466 -59.06 11.58 -33.62
C ASN A 466 -60.03 12.69 -34.02
N ALA A 467 -61.29 12.56 -33.61
CA ALA A 467 -62.34 13.53 -33.94
C ALA A 467 -62.96 14.12 -32.66
N PRO A 468 -63.17 15.45 -32.59
CA PRO A 468 -63.57 16.10 -31.35
C PRO A 468 -64.91 15.59 -30.84
N THR A 469 -64.92 15.12 -29.59
CA THR A 469 -66.12 14.56 -28.93
C THR A 469 -66.66 15.51 -27.87
N PHE A 470 -67.89 15.28 -27.39
CA PHE A 470 -68.40 16.06 -26.25
C PHE A 470 -67.61 15.77 -24.97
N ALA A 471 -67.22 16.82 -24.24
CA ALA A 471 -66.47 16.72 -22.99
C ALA A 471 -67.16 15.88 -21.91
N THR A 472 -68.49 15.80 -21.94
CA THR A 472 -69.32 14.92 -21.11
C THR A 472 -70.59 14.50 -21.85
N ILE A 473 -71.28 13.47 -21.36
CA ILE A 473 -72.64 13.14 -21.83
C ILE A 473 -73.58 14.24 -21.35
N TYR A 474 -74.07 15.06 -22.28
CA TYR A 474 -75.03 16.12 -21.99
C TYR A 474 -76.48 15.62 -22.06
N GLU A 475 -77.17 15.65 -20.92
CA GLU A 475 -78.64 15.66 -20.82
C GLU A 475 -79.11 17.03 -20.35
N THR A 476 -80.22 17.53 -20.88
CA THR A 476 -80.84 18.79 -20.43
C THR A 476 -82.36 18.75 -20.60
N PHE A 477 -83.05 19.85 -20.27
CA PHE A 477 -84.51 19.97 -20.37
C PHE A 477 -84.97 21.24 -21.07
N VAL A 478 -86.22 21.22 -21.55
CA VAL A 478 -86.93 22.40 -22.06
C VAL A 478 -88.32 22.48 -21.44
N CYS A 479 -88.68 23.67 -20.95
CA CYS A 479 -90.00 23.95 -20.42
C CYS A 479 -91.05 23.99 -21.54
N GLU A 480 -92.25 23.43 -21.31
CA GLU A 480 -93.34 23.44 -22.31
C GLU A 480 -93.70 24.85 -22.80
N ARG A 481 -93.48 25.87 -21.96
CA ARG A 481 -93.56 27.29 -22.30
C ARG A 481 -92.21 27.94 -22.05
N THR A 482 -91.66 28.60 -23.06
CA THR A 482 -90.31 29.18 -23.05
C THR A 482 -90.28 30.37 -24.01
N LYS A 483 -89.21 31.16 -23.99
CA LYS A 483 -88.97 32.20 -25.01
C LYS A 483 -88.21 31.57 -26.17
N ALA A 484 -88.54 31.89 -27.41
CA ALA A 484 -87.67 31.57 -28.53
C ALA A 484 -86.34 32.33 -28.38
N GLY A 485 -85.22 31.67 -28.65
CA GLY A 485 -83.86 32.18 -28.38
C GLY A 485 -83.40 32.02 -26.92
N GLN A 486 -84.11 31.28 -26.07
CA GLN A 486 -83.64 30.96 -24.73
C GLN A 486 -82.54 29.89 -24.78
N ARG A 487 -81.39 30.15 -24.15
CA ARG A 487 -80.34 29.15 -23.96
C ARG A 487 -80.78 28.13 -22.90
N ILE A 488 -80.76 26.86 -23.26
CA ILE A 488 -81.11 25.74 -22.36
C ILE A 488 -79.88 24.96 -21.88
N GLN A 489 -78.80 24.96 -22.67
CA GLN A 489 -77.56 24.26 -22.33
C GLN A 489 -76.37 25.00 -22.96
N THR A 490 -75.21 24.90 -22.33
CA THR A 490 -73.91 25.09 -22.99
C THR A 490 -73.24 23.73 -23.09
N VAL A 491 -72.70 23.39 -24.26
CA VAL A 491 -71.91 22.17 -24.49
C VAL A 491 -70.48 22.56 -24.86
N SER A 492 -69.50 21.74 -24.52
CA SER A 492 -68.10 21.88 -24.91
C SER A 492 -67.55 20.55 -25.44
N ALA A 493 -66.42 20.61 -26.12
CA ALA A 493 -65.75 19.44 -26.71
C ALA A 493 -64.36 19.22 -26.10
N VAL A 494 -63.82 18.03 -26.34
CA VAL A 494 -62.44 17.61 -26.09
C VAL A 494 -61.95 16.79 -27.28
N ASP A 495 -60.65 16.81 -27.51
CA ASP A 495 -59.96 15.88 -28.42
C ASP A 495 -58.91 15.07 -27.66
N ALA A 496 -58.32 14.08 -28.33
CA ALA A 496 -57.22 13.27 -27.80
C ALA A 496 -55.84 13.79 -28.24
N ASP A 497 -55.74 14.23 -29.50
CA ASP A 497 -54.53 14.75 -30.17
C ASP A 497 -53.90 15.97 -29.44
N GLU A 498 -52.61 16.24 -29.64
CA GLU A 498 -51.90 17.39 -29.04
C GLU A 498 -51.95 18.65 -29.92
N PRO A 499 -52.67 19.70 -29.49
CA PRO A 499 -53.00 20.80 -30.38
C PRO A 499 -51.83 21.75 -30.59
N SER A 500 -51.33 21.81 -31.83
CA SER A 500 -50.19 22.64 -32.25
C SER A 500 -50.26 24.12 -31.86
N MET A 501 -51.45 24.70 -31.65
CA MET A 501 -51.65 26.05 -31.08
C MET A 501 -52.78 26.13 -30.05
N GLY A 502 -53.17 25.00 -29.44
CA GLY A 502 -54.39 24.87 -28.61
C GLY A 502 -55.65 24.61 -29.45
N HIS A 503 -56.45 23.62 -29.06
CA HIS A 503 -57.58 23.15 -29.89
C HIS A 503 -58.56 24.27 -30.23
N LYS A 504 -59.19 24.16 -31.39
CA LYS A 504 -60.28 25.05 -31.79
C LYS A 504 -61.44 24.26 -32.39
N PHE A 505 -62.55 24.21 -31.67
CA PHE A 505 -63.73 23.46 -32.09
C PHE A 505 -64.79 24.36 -32.70
N PHE A 506 -65.36 23.92 -33.82
CA PHE A 506 -66.51 24.54 -34.48
C PHE A 506 -67.76 23.69 -34.27
N PHE A 507 -68.86 24.32 -33.86
CA PHE A 507 -70.10 23.62 -33.54
C PHE A 507 -71.23 23.98 -34.51
N SER A 508 -71.75 22.95 -35.19
CA SER A 508 -72.89 23.10 -36.10
C SER A 508 -73.99 22.08 -35.80
N LEU A 509 -75.17 22.25 -36.40
CA LEU A 509 -76.26 21.28 -36.31
C LEU A 509 -76.26 20.40 -37.56
N ALA A 510 -76.35 19.08 -37.40
CA ALA A 510 -76.30 18.16 -38.53
C ALA A 510 -77.33 18.49 -39.63
N SER A 511 -76.91 18.39 -40.89
CA SER A 511 -77.64 18.90 -42.06
C SER A 511 -79.09 18.39 -42.19
N GLU A 512 -79.34 17.14 -41.81
CA GLU A 512 -80.70 16.55 -41.80
C GLU A 512 -81.66 17.27 -40.85
N GLY A 513 -81.14 17.83 -39.75
CA GLY A 513 -81.91 18.58 -38.77
C GLY A 513 -82.17 20.04 -39.15
N MET A 514 -81.30 20.67 -39.94
CA MET A 514 -81.19 22.14 -40.03
C MET A 514 -82.49 22.87 -40.43
N HIS A 515 -83.30 22.27 -41.32
CA HIS A 515 -84.58 22.84 -41.77
C HIS A 515 -85.80 22.44 -40.94
N ARG A 516 -85.69 21.45 -40.03
CA ARG A 516 -86.83 20.94 -39.21
C ARG A 516 -86.61 20.97 -37.70
N SER A 517 -85.41 21.29 -37.23
CA SER A 517 -85.06 21.30 -35.81
C SER A 517 -85.90 22.29 -35.02
N ASN A 518 -86.23 21.90 -33.78
CA ASN A 518 -86.86 22.79 -32.80
C ASN A 518 -85.83 23.58 -31.97
N PHE A 519 -84.54 23.39 -32.25
CA PHE A 519 -83.41 24.02 -31.56
C PHE A 519 -82.38 24.51 -32.58
N THR A 520 -81.60 25.51 -32.18
CA THR A 520 -80.47 26.04 -32.95
C THR A 520 -79.22 25.98 -32.10
N VAL A 521 -78.17 25.38 -32.64
CA VAL A 521 -76.81 25.48 -32.09
C VAL A 521 -76.25 26.85 -32.45
N ARG A 522 -75.63 27.53 -31.49
CA ARG A 522 -74.82 28.73 -31.75
C ARG A 522 -73.47 28.56 -31.08
N ASP A 523 -72.45 28.37 -31.89
CA ASP A 523 -71.05 28.49 -31.50
C ASP A 523 -70.82 29.81 -30.74
N ASN A 524 -70.08 29.78 -29.63
CA ASN A 524 -69.74 30.96 -28.84
C ASN A 524 -68.32 31.48 -29.16
N GLY A 525 -67.50 30.72 -29.90
CA GLY A 525 -66.12 31.07 -30.25
C GLY A 525 -65.08 30.84 -29.14
N ASP A 526 -65.47 30.13 -28.07
CA ASP A 526 -64.70 29.87 -26.85
C ASP A 526 -64.54 28.36 -26.57
N ASN A 527 -64.56 27.53 -27.62
CA ASN A 527 -64.69 26.06 -27.57
C ASN A 527 -65.97 25.54 -26.89
N THR A 528 -66.99 26.40 -26.76
CA THR A 528 -68.34 26.01 -26.32
C THR A 528 -69.42 26.45 -27.30
N ALA A 529 -70.57 25.76 -27.28
CA ALA A 529 -71.76 26.15 -28.03
C ALA A 529 -72.99 26.32 -27.13
N SER A 530 -73.72 27.40 -27.35
CA SER A 530 -75.02 27.66 -26.74
C SER A 530 -76.13 26.94 -27.51
N ILE A 531 -76.87 26.07 -26.83
CA ILE A 531 -78.05 25.38 -27.38
C ILE A 531 -79.28 26.22 -27.07
N LEU A 532 -79.99 26.65 -28.13
CA LEU A 532 -81.05 27.66 -28.06
C LEU A 532 -82.38 27.10 -28.58
N THR A 533 -83.49 27.50 -27.94
CA THR A 533 -84.85 27.15 -28.37
C THR A 533 -85.24 27.88 -29.67
N ARG A 534 -85.74 27.16 -30.69
CA ARG A 534 -86.24 27.78 -31.93
C ARG A 534 -87.72 28.18 -31.83
N ARG A 535 -88.47 27.51 -30.95
CA ARG A 535 -89.91 27.76 -30.67
C ARG A 535 -90.11 28.28 -29.25
N ALA A 536 -91.26 28.92 -29.01
CA ALA A 536 -91.71 29.36 -27.69
C ALA A 536 -92.57 28.30 -26.95
N THR A 537 -92.96 27.22 -27.63
CA THR A 537 -93.78 26.14 -27.09
C THR A 537 -93.27 24.77 -27.52
N TYR A 538 -93.27 23.84 -26.58
CA TYR A 538 -92.93 22.42 -26.74
C TYR A 538 -94.04 21.64 -26.02
N SER A 539 -94.53 20.55 -26.60
CA SER A 539 -95.59 19.76 -25.97
C SER A 539 -95.13 18.35 -25.73
N ARG A 540 -95.11 17.97 -24.45
CA ARG A 540 -94.80 16.63 -23.96
C ARG A 540 -95.63 15.54 -24.65
N LEU A 541 -96.90 15.85 -24.93
CA LEU A 541 -97.87 14.97 -25.59
C LEU A 541 -97.57 14.73 -27.08
N HIS A 542 -96.82 15.63 -27.73
CA HIS A 542 -96.43 15.48 -29.13
C HIS A 542 -95.04 14.85 -29.26
N GLN A 543 -94.08 15.29 -28.43
CA GLN A 543 -92.75 14.70 -28.33
C GLN A 543 -92.15 15.00 -26.96
N SER A 544 -91.88 13.96 -26.17
CA SER A 544 -91.38 14.06 -24.79
C SER A 544 -89.86 14.17 -24.68
N ILE A 545 -89.12 13.68 -25.69
CA ILE A 545 -87.66 13.73 -25.77
C ILE A 545 -87.26 14.16 -27.19
N TYR A 546 -86.33 15.11 -27.27
CA TYR A 546 -85.62 15.46 -28.50
C TYR A 546 -84.17 14.97 -28.41
N LEU A 547 -83.65 14.48 -29.52
CA LEU A 547 -82.23 14.23 -29.73
C LEU A 547 -81.71 15.30 -30.69
N ILE A 548 -80.65 16.01 -30.31
CA ILE A 548 -80.04 17.08 -31.09
C ILE A 548 -78.67 16.59 -31.56
N PRO A 549 -78.51 16.18 -32.83
CA PRO A 549 -77.21 15.84 -33.41
C PRO A 549 -76.42 17.13 -33.69
N VAL A 550 -75.43 17.40 -32.84
CA VAL A 550 -74.46 18.50 -32.98
C VAL A 550 -73.23 17.93 -33.67
N VAL A 551 -72.87 18.48 -34.83
CA VAL A 551 -71.59 18.16 -35.48
C VAL A 551 -70.53 19.04 -34.84
N ILE A 552 -69.45 18.41 -34.41
CA ILE A 552 -68.25 19.04 -33.86
C ILE A 552 -67.14 18.81 -34.89
N THR A 553 -66.37 19.85 -35.19
CA THR A 553 -65.25 19.81 -36.14
C THR A 553 -64.08 20.55 -35.53
N ASP A 554 -62.87 20.06 -35.73
CA ASP A 554 -61.64 20.72 -35.28
C ASP A 554 -61.26 21.91 -36.21
N GLY A 555 -60.07 22.48 -35.99
CA GLY A 555 -59.49 23.54 -36.81
C GLY A 555 -58.17 23.16 -37.47
N ASP A 556 -57.79 21.89 -37.42
CA ASP A 556 -56.45 21.40 -37.72
C ASP A 556 -56.45 20.60 -39.04
N TYR A 557 -55.41 19.83 -39.38
CA TYR A 557 -55.34 19.18 -40.70
C TYR A 557 -54.74 17.76 -40.65
N PRO A 558 -55.42 16.73 -41.17
CA PRO A 558 -56.72 16.77 -41.86
C PRO A 558 -57.88 17.05 -40.89
N MET A 559 -58.85 17.89 -41.30
CA MET A 559 -59.98 18.26 -40.44
C MET A 559 -60.90 17.06 -40.17
N GLN A 560 -61.03 16.67 -38.90
CA GLN A 560 -61.88 15.58 -38.44
C GLN A 560 -63.20 16.12 -37.89
N SER A 561 -64.23 15.25 -37.84
CA SER A 561 -65.54 15.65 -37.30
C SER A 561 -66.32 14.49 -36.72
N SER A 562 -66.95 14.72 -35.58
CA SER A 562 -67.86 13.78 -34.91
C SER A 562 -69.28 14.35 -34.84
N THR A 563 -70.27 13.51 -34.50
CA THR A 563 -71.65 13.95 -34.24
C THR A 563 -72.10 13.52 -32.85
N GLY A 564 -72.01 14.44 -31.88
CA GLY A 564 -72.52 14.24 -30.54
C GLY A 564 -74.03 14.43 -30.46
N THR A 565 -74.75 13.52 -29.80
CA THR A 565 -76.21 13.63 -29.60
C THR A 565 -76.55 14.15 -28.20
N LEU A 566 -77.00 15.40 -28.10
CA LEU A 566 -77.54 15.99 -26.89
C LEU A 566 -78.99 15.56 -26.67
N THR A 567 -79.33 15.07 -25.47
CA THR A 567 -80.71 14.73 -25.12
C THR A 567 -81.42 15.93 -24.48
N VAL A 568 -82.64 16.23 -24.90
CA VAL A 568 -83.48 17.30 -24.33
C VAL A 568 -84.85 16.75 -23.95
N ARG A 569 -85.15 16.70 -22.66
CA ARG A 569 -86.43 16.23 -22.10
C ARG A 569 -87.43 17.39 -22.02
N VAL A 570 -88.68 17.18 -22.42
CA VAL A 570 -89.74 18.20 -22.27
C VAL A 570 -90.36 18.08 -20.88
N CYS A 571 -90.43 19.20 -20.15
CA CYS A 571 -90.87 19.23 -18.75
C CYS A 571 -91.83 20.38 -18.45
N THR A 572 -92.64 20.23 -17.40
CA THR A 572 -93.31 21.38 -16.78
C THR A 572 -92.31 22.15 -15.93
N CYS A 573 -92.51 23.46 -15.81
CA CYS A 573 -91.65 24.36 -15.07
C CYS A 573 -92.50 25.42 -14.36
N ASP A 574 -91.96 25.96 -13.27
CA ASP A 574 -92.58 27.02 -12.50
C ASP A 574 -92.57 28.39 -13.25
N ARG A 575 -92.93 29.47 -12.55
CA ARG A 575 -92.96 30.83 -13.12
C ARG A 575 -91.58 31.48 -13.24
N GLU A 576 -90.56 30.91 -12.61
CA GLU A 576 -89.18 31.42 -12.56
C GLU A 576 -88.27 30.69 -13.57
N GLY A 577 -88.68 29.50 -14.02
CA GLY A 577 -88.05 28.69 -15.05
C GLY A 577 -87.47 27.36 -14.55
N ASN A 578 -87.71 27.02 -13.27
CA ASN A 578 -87.17 25.80 -12.67
C ASN A 578 -88.01 24.57 -13.06
N MET A 579 -87.36 23.40 -13.15
CA MET A 579 -88.00 22.13 -13.46
C MET A 579 -88.99 21.70 -12.37
N GLU A 580 -90.22 21.33 -12.75
CA GLU A 580 -91.19 20.69 -11.87
C GLU A 580 -91.33 19.18 -12.17
N LEU A 581 -91.66 18.80 -13.42
CA LEU A 581 -91.98 17.41 -13.77
C LEU A 581 -91.53 17.02 -15.19
N CYS A 582 -90.75 15.94 -15.29
CA CYS A 582 -90.14 15.45 -16.54
C CYS A 582 -90.59 14.04 -16.99
N SER A 583 -91.49 13.35 -16.28
CA SER A 583 -91.97 11.99 -16.62
C SER A 583 -93.27 12.02 -17.44
N ALA A 584 -93.36 11.15 -18.47
CA ALA A 584 -94.58 10.97 -19.27
C ALA A 584 -95.46 9.81 -18.77
N GLU A 585 -94.85 8.81 -18.12
CA GLU A 585 -95.50 7.65 -17.53
C GLU A 585 -94.92 7.42 -16.14
N ALA A 586 -95.76 7.51 -15.09
CA ALA A 586 -95.39 7.21 -13.71
C ALA A 586 -96.61 7.01 -12.77
N LEU A 587 -97.73 6.49 -13.28
CA LEU A 587 -98.93 6.25 -12.46
C LEU A 587 -99.74 4.99 -12.85
N SER A 588 -99.04 3.95 -13.28
CA SER A 588 -99.61 2.61 -13.50
C SER A 588 -98.60 1.47 -13.29
N SER A 589 -97.81 1.54 -12.22
CA SER A 589 -97.13 0.37 -11.68
C SER A 589 -97.34 0.28 -10.17
N SER A 590 -98.21 -0.63 -9.75
CA SER A 590 -97.99 -1.39 -8.51
C SER A 590 -96.59 -2.06 -8.57
N PRO A 591 -95.97 -2.44 -7.45
CA PRO A 591 -94.62 -3.03 -7.44
C PRO A 591 -94.61 -4.47 -7.97
N GLY A 592 -94.98 -4.65 -9.25
CA GLY A 592 -94.76 -5.85 -10.03
C GLY A 592 -93.33 -5.86 -10.53
N LEU A 593 -92.55 -6.83 -10.03
CA LEU A 593 -91.15 -7.03 -10.41
C LEU A 593 -91.05 -7.27 -11.91
N SER A 594 -90.46 -6.33 -12.66
CA SER A 594 -90.31 -6.39 -14.12
C SER A 594 -89.77 -7.75 -14.57
N THR A 595 -90.21 -8.28 -15.71
CA THR A 595 -89.66 -9.55 -16.25
C THR A 595 -88.15 -9.47 -16.47
N GLY A 596 -87.62 -8.30 -16.87
CA GLY A 596 -86.19 -8.03 -16.92
C GLY A 596 -85.51 -8.02 -15.53
N ALA A 597 -86.20 -7.52 -14.50
CA ALA A 597 -85.73 -7.57 -13.11
C ALA A 597 -85.79 -8.99 -12.53
N LEU A 598 -86.82 -9.78 -12.87
CA LEU A 598 -86.90 -11.21 -12.56
C LEU A 598 -85.77 -11.98 -13.24
N ILE A 599 -85.48 -11.73 -14.52
CA ILE A 599 -84.36 -12.34 -15.23
C ILE A 599 -83.02 -11.89 -14.64
N ALA A 600 -82.85 -10.61 -14.28
CA ALA A 600 -81.65 -10.11 -13.62
C ALA A 600 -81.47 -10.68 -12.22
N ILE A 601 -82.54 -10.85 -11.44
CA ILE A 601 -82.51 -11.50 -10.12
C ILE A 601 -82.28 -13.01 -10.26
N LEU A 602 -82.80 -13.67 -11.30
CA LEU A 602 -82.50 -15.07 -11.61
C LEU A 602 -81.04 -15.23 -12.04
N LEU A 603 -80.50 -14.31 -12.85
CA LEU A 603 -79.08 -14.27 -13.23
C LEU A 603 -78.20 -13.99 -12.02
N CYS A 604 -78.53 -13.01 -11.18
CA CYS A 604 -77.81 -12.77 -9.92
C CYS A 604 -77.91 -13.96 -8.97
N ALA A 605 -79.06 -14.66 -8.90
CA ALA A 605 -79.21 -15.87 -8.10
C ALA A 605 -78.41 -17.05 -8.68
N ILE A 606 -78.34 -17.20 -10.00
CA ILE A 606 -77.51 -18.21 -10.70
C ILE A 606 -76.02 -17.87 -10.54
N ILE A 607 -75.62 -16.61 -10.67
CA ILE A 607 -74.25 -16.13 -10.46
C ILE A 607 -73.86 -16.30 -8.98
N LEU A 608 -74.75 -16.01 -8.03
CA LEU A 608 -74.53 -16.29 -6.61
C LEU A 608 -74.48 -17.80 -6.33
N LEU A 609 -75.28 -18.63 -7.01
CA LEU A 609 -75.18 -20.09 -6.93
C LEU A 609 -73.85 -20.58 -7.49
N MET A 610 -73.40 -20.06 -8.63
CA MET A 610 -72.10 -20.38 -9.25
C MET A 610 -70.95 -19.90 -8.37
N ILE A 611 -71.06 -18.72 -7.73
CA ILE A 611 -70.09 -18.22 -6.75
C ILE A 611 -70.11 -19.09 -5.49
N VAL A 612 -71.26 -19.56 -4.99
CA VAL A 612 -71.35 -20.47 -3.83
C VAL A 612 -70.83 -21.87 -4.17
N VAL A 613 -71.06 -22.38 -5.38
CA VAL A 613 -70.49 -23.64 -5.89
C VAL A 613 -68.98 -23.50 -6.07
N LEU A 614 -68.51 -22.40 -6.65
CA LEU A 614 -67.08 -22.07 -6.77
C LEU A 614 -66.44 -21.90 -5.39
N PHE A 615 -67.09 -21.22 -4.45
CA PHE A 615 -66.56 -21.00 -3.10
C PHE A 615 -66.61 -22.27 -2.24
N THR A 616 -67.56 -23.18 -2.47
CA THR A 616 -67.56 -24.51 -1.82
C THR A 616 -66.55 -25.47 -2.45
N ALA A 617 -66.29 -25.38 -3.76
CA ALA A 617 -65.17 -26.06 -4.42
C ALA A 617 -63.81 -25.52 -3.92
N LEU A 618 -63.62 -24.20 -3.93
CA LEU A 618 -62.43 -23.54 -3.39
C LEU A 618 -62.26 -23.78 -1.89
N LYS A 619 -63.33 -23.88 -1.10
CA LYS A 619 -63.27 -24.26 0.32
C LYS A 619 -63.01 -25.76 0.54
N ARG A 620 -63.22 -26.60 -0.50
CA ARG A 620 -62.79 -28.00 -0.53
C ARG A 620 -61.30 -28.14 -0.95
N GLN A 621 -60.77 -27.18 -1.72
CA GLN A 621 -59.34 -27.07 -2.04
C GLN A 621 -58.51 -26.39 -0.93
N ARG A 622 -59.01 -25.30 -0.31
CA ARG A 622 -58.40 -24.56 0.81
C ARG A 622 -58.42 -25.32 2.14
N LYS A 623 -58.16 -26.63 2.09
CA LYS A 623 -57.83 -27.46 3.26
C LYS A 623 -56.36 -27.90 3.28
N GLN A 624 -55.56 -27.46 2.31
CA GLN A 624 -54.11 -27.38 2.43
C GLN A 624 -53.66 -25.91 2.34
N GLU A 625 -52.89 -25.53 3.35
CA GLU A 625 -51.95 -24.41 3.50
C GLU A 625 -52.33 -22.96 3.07
N PRO A 626 -52.24 -22.00 4.02
CA PRO A 626 -52.15 -20.57 3.73
C PRO A 626 -50.71 -20.05 3.90
N LEU A 627 -50.24 -19.22 2.97
CA LEU A 627 -49.22 -18.21 3.24
C LEU A 627 -49.90 -16.87 3.55
N ILE A 628 -49.39 -16.15 4.55
CA ILE A 628 -49.94 -14.87 5.01
C ILE A 628 -49.01 -13.74 4.55
N ILE A 629 -49.58 -12.74 3.88
CA ILE A 629 -48.97 -11.41 3.74
C ILE A 629 -49.71 -10.45 4.66
N SER A 630 -48.97 -9.81 5.57
CA SER A 630 -49.38 -8.59 6.26
C SER A 630 -48.20 -8.01 7.05
N LYS A 631 -48.03 -6.71 7.19
CA LYS A 631 -48.48 -5.53 6.42
C LYS A 631 -47.65 -4.33 6.97
N GLU A 632 -48.12 -3.09 6.81
CA GLU A 632 -47.49 -1.83 7.24
C GLU A 632 -46.14 -1.50 6.54
N ASP A 633 -45.85 -0.25 6.13
CA ASP A 633 -46.71 0.94 6.08
C ASP A 633 -46.33 1.87 4.91
N VAL A 634 -47.15 2.90 4.67
CA VAL A 634 -46.90 3.90 3.62
C VAL A 634 -46.60 5.26 4.26
N ARG A 635 -45.34 5.70 4.24
CA ARG A 635 -44.94 7.03 3.69
C ARG A 635 -43.43 7.29 3.67
N ASP A 636 -43.02 7.86 2.53
CA ASP A 636 -42.06 8.97 2.38
C ASP A 636 -40.57 8.80 2.78
N ASN A 637 -39.77 8.47 1.75
CA ASN A 637 -38.59 9.22 1.25
C ASN A 637 -37.14 8.75 1.48
N VAL A 638 -36.40 8.74 0.34
CA VAL A 638 -34.95 8.93 0.12
C VAL A 638 -33.99 7.73 0.27
N VAL A 639 -33.62 7.15 -0.88
CA VAL A 639 -32.26 6.74 -1.35
C VAL A 639 -31.39 5.89 -0.39
N SER A 640 -31.07 4.62 -0.72
CA SER A 640 -30.04 4.29 -1.73
C SER A 640 -30.02 2.82 -2.21
N TYR A 641 -29.33 2.65 -3.33
CA TYR A 641 -28.95 1.47 -4.12
C TYR A 641 -28.50 0.18 -3.37
N ASN A 642 -28.86 -0.96 -3.99
CA ASN A 642 -28.04 -2.18 -4.25
C ASN A 642 -27.54 -3.05 -3.07
N ASP A 643 -27.27 -4.35 -3.23
CA ASP A 643 -27.54 -5.29 -4.36
C ASP A 643 -27.70 -6.74 -3.85
N GLU A 644 -27.86 -7.70 -4.79
CA GLU A 644 -27.47 -9.13 -4.70
C GLU A 644 -27.79 -9.87 -3.37
N GLY A 645 -28.68 -10.87 -3.37
CA GLY A 645 -28.50 -12.13 -4.08
C GLY A 645 -28.29 -13.23 -3.03
N GLY A 646 -28.81 -14.44 -3.14
CA GLY A 646 -29.29 -15.15 -4.32
C GLY A 646 -28.95 -16.63 -4.09
N GLY A 647 -29.40 -17.17 -2.95
CA GLY A 647 -28.95 -18.47 -2.44
C GLY A 647 -29.61 -19.66 -3.14
N GLU A 648 -28.82 -20.73 -3.27
CA GLU A 648 -29.28 -22.11 -3.40
C GLU A 648 -30.02 -22.51 -2.08
N GLU A 649 -30.74 -23.62 -1.95
CA GLU A 649 -30.75 -24.89 -2.68
C GLU A 649 -32.09 -25.61 -2.38
N ASP A 650 -32.57 -26.52 -3.24
CA ASP A 650 -33.13 -27.80 -2.74
C ASP A 650 -33.28 -28.85 -3.85
N THR A 651 -33.43 -30.12 -3.48
CA THR A 651 -33.40 -31.29 -4.38
C THR A 651 -34.52 -32.28 -4.10
N GLN A 652 -34.97 -33.06 -5.11
CA GLN A 652 -34.91 -34.54 -5.10
C GLN A 652 -35.63 -35.26 -6.26
N ALA A 653 -34.91 -36.23 -6.82
CA ALA A 653 -35.31 -37.60 -7.23
C ALA A 653 -36.62 -37.89 -8.02
N PHE A 654 -36.43 -38.57 -9.17
CA PHE A 654 -37.12 -39.83 -9.49
C PHE A 654 -36.20 -40.71 -10.37
N ASP A 655 -36.39 -42.04 -10.35
CA ASP A 655 -35.55 -43.05 -11.04
C ASP A 655 -36.42 -44.19 -11.64
N ILE A 656 -35.75 -45.16 -12.30
CA ILE A 656 -36.20 -46.48 -12.78
C ILE A 656 -36.66 -46.52 -14.25
N GLY A 657 -35.66 -46.42 -15.14
CA GLY A 657 -35.13 -47.61 -15.83
C GLY A 657 -35.86 -48.21 -17.04
N ALA A 658 -35.20 -48.22 -18.21
CA ALA A 658 -35.56 -49.04 -19.36
C ALA A 658 -34.34 -49.52 -20.19
N LEU A 659 -34.09 -50.84 -20.19
CA LEU A 659 -33.54 -51.69 -21.28
C LEU A 659 -32.21 -51.23 -21.96
N ARG A 660 -31.06 -51.82 -21.60
CA ARG A 660 -30.44 -53.05 -22.18
C ARG A 660 -29.59 -52.85 -23.47
N HIS A 661 -28.30 -53.20 -23.37
CA HIS A 661 -27.40 -53.51 -24.51
C HIS A 661 -27.80 -54.85 -25.20
N PRO A 662 -27.34 -55.11 -26.45
CA PRO A 662 -26.05 -55.79 -26.65
C PRO A 662 -25.24 -55.28 -27.87
N ASP A 663 -24.11 -55.95 -28.14
CA ASP A 663 -22.99 -55.44 -28.96
C ASP A 663 -22.91 -55.90 -30.44
N ALA A 664 -21.98 -55.25 -31.15
CA ALA A 664 -21.07 -55.78 -32.17
C ALA A 664 -21.51 -56.00 -33.65
N ALA A 665 -20.70 -55.38 -34.53
CA ALA A 665 -20.24 -55.83 -35.85
C ALA A 665 -21.21 -56.05 -37.04
N VAL A 666 -20.91 -55.39 -38.16
CA VAL A 666 -20.42 -55.99 -39.44
C VAL A 666 -20.18 -54.86 -40.47
N ALA A 667 -19.25 -55.04 -41.41
CA ALA A 667 -18.95 -54.10 -42.49
C ALA A 667 -19.52 -54.57 -43.85
N LEU A 668 -19.67 -53.67 -44.83
CA LEU A 668 -19.28 -53.85 -46.26
C LEU A 668 -19.64 -52.64 -47.16
N GLU A 669 -18.63 -52.19 -47.91
CA GLU A 669 -18.57 -51.78 -49.34
C GLU A 669 -19.65 -50.91 -50.07
N GLU A 670 -19.13 -49.77 -50.58
CA GLU A 670 -19.16 -49.30 -51.99
C GLU A 670 -20.35 -48.58 -52.68
N THR A 671 -19.94 -47.69 -53.61
CA THR A 671 -20.64 -47.04 -54.75
C THR A 671 -21.66 -45.91 -54.49
N ALA A 672 -21.74 -44.84 -55.31
CA ALA A 672 -20.82 -44.29 -56.33
C ALA A 672 -21.23 -42.89 -56.86
N LYS A 673 -20.26 -42.14 -57.42
CA LYS A 673 -20.37 -41.12 -58.52
C LYS A 673 -21.05 -39.75 -58.23
N GLN A 674 -20.72 -38.63 -58.90
CA GLN A 674 -19.52 -38.18 -59.66
C GLN A 674 -19.63 -36.68 -60.09
N ARG A 675 -18.47 -36.02 -60.28
CA ARG A 675 -18.13 -34.81 -61.14
C ARG A 675 -17.86 -33.48 -60.40
N ARG A 676 -16.77 -32.72 -60.63
CA ARG A 676 -15.90 -32.36 -61.81
C ARG A 676 -16.39 -31.11 -62.58
N ASP A 677 -15.59 -30.16 -63.08
CA ASP A 677 -14.11 -29.85 -63.10
C ASP A 677 -13.95 -28.30 -62.88
N ILE A 678 -12.79 -27.62 -62.75
CA ILE A 678 -11.74 -27.26 -63.77
C ILE A 678 -10.53 -26.57 -63.07
N ILE A 679 -9.33 -26.67 -63.67
CA ILE A 679 -7.98 -26.16 -63.28
C ILE A 679 -7.29 -25.66 -64.59
N PRO A 680 -6.46 -24.57 -64.68
CA PRO A 680 -4.96 -24.72 -64.61
C PRO A 680 -4.01 -23.49 -64.38
N THR A 681 -2.80 -23.78 -63.83
CA THR A 681 -1.42 -23.25 -64.15
C THR A 681 -1.09 -21.73 -64.10
N ASP A 682 0.16 -21.23 -63.94
CA ASP A 682 1.53 -21.75 -63.62
C ASP A 682 2.36 -20.54 -63.07
N THR A 683 3.46 -20.65 -62.30
CA THR A 683 4.89 -20.73 -62.73
C THR A 683 5.77 -20.51 -61.45
N MET A 684 6.70 -21.39 -61.01
CA MET A 684 8.19 -21.40 -61.19
C MET A 684 8.96 -20.04 -61.05
N LEU A 685 10.24 -19.87 -60.63
CA LEU A 685 11.47 -20.71 -60.47
C LEU A 685 12.36 -20.14 -59.30
N TYR A 686 12.84 -20.94 -58.33
CA TYR A 686 14.20 -21.53 -58.13
C TYR A 686 15.25 -20.80 -57.23
N PRO A 687 16.17 -21.54 -56.52
CA PRO A 687 17.20 -21.03 -55.59
C PRO A 687 18.63 -21.25 -56.21
N PRO A 688 19.74 -21.83 -55.64
CA PRO A 688 20.08 -22.48 -54.34
C PRO A 688 21.37 -21.96 -53.61
N ASN A 689 21.69 -22.49 -52.40
CA ASN A 689 23.09 -22.81 -52.00
C ASN A 689 23.15 -23.85 -50.85
N CYS A 690 24.26 -24.60 -50.65
CA CYS A 690 24.32 -25.74 -49.70
C CYS A 690 25.70 -26.07 -49.06
N GLY A 691 25.67 -26.41 -47.75
CA GLY A 691 26.60 -27.32 -47.05
C GLY A 691 27.93 -26.76 -46.51
N PRO A 692 28.76 -27.57 -45.78
CA PRO A 692 28.44 -28.86 -45.12
C PRO A 692 29.12 -29.11 -43.74
N ARG A 693 28.55 -30.00 -42.88
CA ARG A 693 29.27 -31.00 -42.03
C ARG A 693 28.33 -31.82 -41.10
N VAL A 694 28.51 -33.17 -41.09
CA VAL A 694 28.37 -34.15 -39.98
C VAL A 694 27.05 -34.10 -39.15
N LEU A 695 26.09 -35.03 -39.30
CA LEU A 695 25.97 -36.36 -38.64
C LEU A 695 25.92 -36.28 -37.09
N GLU A 696 25.09 -37.01 -36.33
CA GLU A 696 24.24 -38.18 -36.62
C GLU A 696 23.13 -38.32 -35.53
N ASN A 697 22.11 -39.16 -35.79
CA ASN A 697 21.10 -39.69 -34.83
C ASN A 697 20.12 -38.69 -34.17
N ASP A 698 18.89 -39.04 -33.79
CA ASP A 698 18.17 -40.32 -33.93
C ASP A 698 16.66 -40.07 -34.19
N CYS A 699 15.98 -41.00 -34.86
CA CYS A 699 14.53 -40.91 -35.14
C CYS A 699 13.84 -42.26 -34.84
N ASN A 700 13.13 -42.36 -33.71
CA ASN A 700 12.33 -43.53 -33.38
C ASN A 700 10.96 -43.14 -32.78
N PRO A 701 9.83 -43.42 -33.48
CA PRO A 701 8.48 -43.08 -33.04
C PRO A 701 7.77 -44.20 -32.24
N THR A 702 8.51 -45.06 -31.51
CA THR A 702 7.93 -46.26 -30.84
C THR A 702 8.20 -46.36 -29.33
N ALA A 703 8.18 -45.23 -28.61
CA ALA A 703 8.27 -45.18 -27.14
C ALA A 703 6.88 -44.94 -26.48
N PRO A 704 6.34 -45.88 -25.68
CA PRO A 704 5.17 -45.62 -24.83
C PRO A 704 5.54 -44.82 -23.56
N PRO A 705 4.59 -44.12 -22.93
CA PRO A 705 4.87 -43.32 -21.74
C PRO A 705 5.11 -44.19 -20.49
N TYR A 706 5.88 -43.64 -19.53
CA TYR A 706 6.03 -44.20 -18.20
C TYR A 706 4.77 -43.91 -17.35
N ASP A 707 4.25 -44.95 -16.70
CA ASP A 707 3.36 -44.83 -15.54
C ASP A 707 3.97 -45.62 -14.36
N SER A 708 3.62 -45.23 -13.14
CA SER A 708 4.36 -45.55 -11.92
C SER A 708 3.60 -46.50 -11.00
N LEU A 709 4.17 -47.67 -10.71
CA LEU A 709 3.72 -48.55 -9.63
C LEU A 709 4.90 -49.16 -8.86
N ALA A 710 4.98 -48.83 -7.57
CA ALA A 710 5.80 -49.50 -6.58
C ALA A 710 4.94 -49.77 -5.32
N THR A 711 4.28 -50.92 -5.29
CA THR A 711 3.37 -51.31 -4.20
C THR A 711 4.15 -51.83 -2.99
N TYR A 712 3.84 -51.31 -1.80
CA TYR A 712 4.14 -51.98 -0.52
C TYR A 712 2.90 -52.02 0.37
N ALA A 713 2.83 -53.02 1.24
CA ALA A 713 1.59 -53.46 1.86
C ALA A 713 1.41 -53.02 3.33
N TYR A 714 0.19 -52.53 3.59
CA TYR A 714 -0.62 -52.68 4.79
C TYR A 714 -0.03 -53.38 6.05
N GLU A 715 0.12 -52.60 7.13
CA GLU A 715 -0.11 -52.93 8.56
C GLU A 715 0.00 -51.59 9.33
N GLY A 716 -0.83 -51.19 10.30
CA GLY A 716 -2.08 -51.72 10.85
C GLY A 716 -2.95 -50.57 11.42
N ALA A 717 -3.99 -50.85 12.21
CA ALA A 717 -5.04 -49.87 12.55
C ALA A 717 -4.80 -49.07 13.86
N GLY A 718 -5.23 -47.80 13.87
CA GLY A 718 -5.29 -46.93 15.06
C GLY A 718 -6.16 -45.67 14.86
N SER A 719 -7.25 -45.56 15.61
CA SER A 719 -8.23 -44.46 15.60
C SER A 719 -7.65 -43.14 16.18
N VAL A 720 -8.28 -41.96 16.09
CA VAL A 720 -9.65 -41.55 15.71
C VAL A 720 -9.59 -40.31 14.78
N ALA A 721 -10.66 -40.02 14.04
CA ALA A 721 -10.77 -38.80 13.24
C ALA A 721 -11.09 -37.56 14.10
N GLU A 722 -10.58 -36.40 13.68
CA GLU A 722 -11.43 -35.26 13.28
C GLU A 722 -10.60 -34.30 12.40
N SER A 723 -11.21 -33.77 11.33
CA SER A 723 -10.55 -32.88 10.37
C SER A 723 -11.25 -31.52 10.38
N LEU A 724 -10.47 -30.46 10.48
CA LEU A 724 -10.96 -29.08 10.61
C LEU A 724 -11.52 -28.56 9.28
N SER A 725 -12.83 -28.27 9.21
CA SER A 725 -13.42 -27.29 8.26
C SER A 725 -14.90 -26.98 8.54
N SER A 726 -15.17 -26.11 9.52
CA SER A 726 -16.42 -25.32 9.56
C SER A 726 -16.32 -24.16 10.57
N LEU A 727 -16.18 -22.93 10.06
CA LEU A 727 -16.45 -21.70 10.83
C LEU A 727 -17.84 -21.21 10.43
N GLY A 728 -18.79 -21.22 11.37
CA GLY A 728 -20.21 -21.03 11.05
C GLY A 728 -21.12 -20.80 12.26
N SER A 729 -20.64 -20.02 13.23
CA SER A 729 -21.41 -19.34 14.30
C SER A 729 -22.64 -20.04 14.93
N THR A 730 -22.52 -20.43 16.19
CA THR A 730 -23.64 -20.28 17.15
C THR A 730 -23.14 -19.59 18.42
N SER A 731 -23.90 -18.60 18.90
CA SER A 731 -23.66 -17.93 20.16
C SER A 731 -24.10 -18.80 21.34
N SER A 732 -23.21 -19.00 22.31
CA SER A 732 -23.56 -19.50 23.65
C SER A 732 -22.91 -18.61 24.71
N GLU A 733 -23.67 -18.20 25.71
CA GLU A 733 -23.20 -17.36 26.80
C GLU A 733 -22.22 -18.15 27.70
N ALA A 734 -20.94 -17.79 27.63
CA ALA A 734 -19.90 -18.24 28.55
C ALA A 734 -18.90 -17.08 28.73
N GLU A 735 -18.60 -16.73 29.97
CA GLU A 735 -17.61 -15.71 30.29
C GLU A 735 -16.22 -16.15 29.82
N GLN A 736 -15.51 -15.29 29.10
CA GLN A 736 -14.17 -15.57 28.62
C GLN A 736 -13.15 -15.14 29.67
N ASP A 737 -12.41 -16.11 30.21
CA ASP A 737 -11.33 -15.84 31.16
C ASP A 737 -10.07 -15.36 30.43
N TYR A 738 -9.62 -14.16 30.76
CA TYR A 738 -8.45 -13.50 30.18
C TYR A 738 -7.20 -13.55 31.07
N HIS A 739 -7.23 -14.19 32.25
CA HIS A 739 -6.09 -14.20 33.19
C HIS A 739 -4.79 -14.76 32.56
N TYR A 740 -4.89 -15.71 31.63
CA TYR A 740 -3.74 -16.32 30.94
C TYR A 740 -2.88 -15.31 30.15
N LEU A 741 -3.42 -14.14 29.79
CA LEU A 741 -2.66 -13.07 29.13
C LEU A 741 -1.60 -12.44 30.05
N SER A 742 -1.70 -12.63 31.36
CA SER A 742 -0.69 -12.16 32.34
C SER A 742 0.60 -13.00 32.32
N ASP A 743 0.52 -14.30 32.02
CA ASP A 743 1.67 -15.21 31.93
C ASP A 743 2.59 -14.91 30.73
N TRP A 744 2.07 -14.22 29.71
CA TRP A 744 2.80 -13.92 28.47
C TRP A 744 3.83 -12.78 28.65
N GLY A 745 3.93 -12.22 29.85
CA GLY A 745 4.96 -11.28 30.27
C GLY A 745 4.48 -9.84 30.39
N PRO A 746 5.30 -8.94 30.97
CA PRO A 746 4.86 -7.64 31.48
C PRO A 746 4.35 -6.65 30.42
N ARG A 747 4.52 -6.93 29.11
CA ARG A 747 3.94 -6.12 28.03
C ARG A 747 2.46 -6.44 27.77
N PHE A 748 1.98 -7.63 28.13
CA PHE A 748 0.62 -8.09 27.87
C PHE A 748 -0.34 -7.89 29.05
N ARG A 749 0.20 -7.60 30.25
CA ARG A 749 -0.61 -7.30 31.46
C ARG A 749 -1.69 -6.24 31.19
N LYS A 750 -1.32 -5.13 30.53
CA LYS A 750 -2.22 -4.03 30.18
C LYS A 750 -3.33 -4.39 29.17
N LEU A 751 -3.27 -5.58 28.56
CA LEU A 751 -4.37 -6.16 27.78
C LEU A 751 -5.29 -7.00 28.68
N ALA A 752 -4.75 -7.82 29.59
CA ALA A 752 -5.54 -8.53 30.60
C ALA A 752 -6.38 -7.56 31.45
N ASP A 753 -5.75 -6.49 31.95
CA ASP A 753 -6.37 -5.42 32.74
C ASP A 753 -7.53 -4.71 31.99
N MET A 754 -7.55 -4.77 30.64
CA MET A 754 -8.51 -4.06 29.79
C MET A 754 -9.76 -4.89 29.44
N TYR A 755 -9.68 -6.22 29.58
CA TYR A 755 -10.77 -7.14 29.20
C TYR A 755 -11.46 -7.82 30.40
N GLY A 756 -11.28 -7.29 31.62
CA GLY A 756 -12.15 -7.61 32.77
C GLY A 756 -11.58 -8.57 33.82
N ALA A 757 -10.27 -8.80 33.86
CA ALA A 757 -9.63 -9.44 35.00
C ALA A 757 -9.59 -8.48 36.21
N GLU A 758 -10.67 -8.40 36.98
CA GLU A 758 -10.69 -7.64 38.25
C GLU A 758 -9.82 -8.32 39.32
N ASP A 759 -9.08 -7.53 40.11
CA ASP A 759 -8.23 -8.02 41.20
C ASP A 759 -9.08 -8.70 42.28
N SER A 760 -8.97 -10.03 42.40
CA SER A 760 -9.40 -10.76 43.59
C SER A 760 -8.27 -10.77 44.63
N ASP A 761 -8.51 -10.05 45.72
CA ASP A 761 -7.77 -10.02 46.97
C ASP A 761 -6.27 -9.63 46.92
N PHE A 762 -6.02 -8.32 47.13
CA PHE A 762 -4.99 -7.93 48.10
C PHE A 762 -5.58 -7.08 49.23
N SER A 763 -5.91 -7.77 50.33
CA SER A 763 -6.00 -7.24 51.69
C SER A 763 -4.65 -7.34 52.39
#